data_AF-A0A0E0PZ81-F1
#
_entry.id   AF-A0A0E0PZ81-F1
#
_cell.length_a   1.000
_cell.length_b   1.000
_cell.length_c   1.000
_cell.angle_alpha   90.00
_cell.angle_beta   90.00
_cell.angle_gamma   90.00
#
_symmetry.space_group_name_H-M   'P 1'
#
loop_
_entity.id
_entity.type
_entity.pdbx_description
1 polymer ?
#
loop_
_entity_poly.entity_id
_entity_poly.type
_entity_poly.pdbx_seq_one_letter_code
_entity_poly.pdbx_strand_id
1 'polypeptide(L)'
;MAAEVEEGRTGIPSLLSSALIGWTPLIEMKNIPKKEGIQTRLIGKMETYQPLFSVKDRTALSMIEDAEEKGLITPGVTTLIEPTSGNLGIGLVLVAIQKGYRFIAVMPARYSPDKQMLLRFLGAELILTDPAGGYKGAMDKVEDLMKIMPNYHCFNQATNPANPEAHFKWTGPEIWKDTAGKVDFFVTAAGTGGTLSGVGRYLKIKNPSINIVCVEPSESAVISGGSPGSHKIQGTGPGFIPKTLDRSIIDEVVTVSSEESMAMARRLAKEEGLLVGISSGANVAACIKIAAREENKGKMIVTMFPSGGERYMSSDLFADMVNEANVEAHYKWTGPEIWKDTAGKVDIFVTSVGSGGTLAGVGKYLKEKNQSIRIVAVEPAESPVLSGGKASKHRIQGIGVGFETEILKAHKPIITYEVKTIYSEDAITKARMLAREEGLLVGISAGANIAVCLEALTELVRPALAKKATEEDITEFHRINAAFCSSWVEMGEEIKNGEEGPDMAAPGEEEQEQGRKGIPSLLSSREENIASNITQLIGWTPLVEMKNIAKNEGVQARLVGKMEAYQPLCSVKDRSALRMIEDAEEKGLITPGVTTLIEPTSGNLGIGLVLVAVQKGYRFIAVMPAKYSLDKQMLLRFLGAELILTDPAIGFNGMMDKVEELMKSIPNSHCLNQVTNPANPEAHFMWTGPEIWKDTAGKVDVFVASVGSGGTLTGVGRYLKMKNPSINIVCVEPSESPVISGGSPGPHKIQGTGAGFIPEILDKSVIDEVVTVNTEESMAMARRLAKEEGLLVGISSGANVAACIKIADREENKGKMIVTMFPSGGERYMNSDLFAPLVETMAMAAAAVEVEEGRTGIPSLLRLSAVGEEAIASNVAQLIGWTPLIEMKNIAKKEGIQARLVGKMEAYQPLFSVKDRTALGMVEDAEEKGLITPGVTTLIEPTGGNLGTGLVLVAIQRGYRFIAVMPAGYSLDKQMLLRFLGAEVILTDPAGGFKGMMDKVEELTKVMPNYHCFNQSINPANPDAHFKWTGPEIWKDTAGKVDIFVTAAGTGGTLSGVGRYLKMKNPSINIVCVEPSESAVISGGSPGFHKIQGTGPGFIPENLDRSIIDEVVTVSSEESITMARRLAKEEGLLVGISSGANVSACIKIAAREENKGKMIVTMLPSGGERYMNSDLFADVREECANMTF
;
A
#
# COMPACT_ATOMS: atom_id res chain seq x y z
N MET A 1 -41.90 39.71 7.20
CA MET A 1 -41.05 38.81 6.40
C MET A 1 -39.87 38.36 7.25
N ALA A 2 -40.11 37.39 8.14
CA ALA A 2 -39.10 36.86 9.07
C ALA A 2 -39.47 35.43 9.55
N ALA A 3 -40.13 34.65 8.69
CA ALA A 3 -40.76 33.37 9.04
C ALA A 3 -40.74 32.35 7.87
N GLU A 4 -39.89 32.56 6.86
CA GLU A 4 -39.89 31.79 5.59
C GLU A 4 -38.46 31.32 5.22
N VAL A 5 -37.73 30.75 6.19
CA VAL A 5 -36.39 30.16 5.97
C VAL A 5 -36.17 28.84 6.73
N GLU A 6 -37.21 28.25 7.34
CA GLU A 6 -37.13 26.96 8.06
C GLU A 6 -37.73 25.76 7.31
N GLU A 7 -38.42 25.96 6.19
CA GLU A 7 -38.90 24.89 5.31
C GLU A 7 -38.16 24.94 3.97
N GLY A 8 -37.28 23.95 3.70
CA GLY A 8 -36.37 24.07 2.55
C GLY A 8 -35.50 22.88 2.14
N ARG A 9 -35.79 21.64 2.59
CA ARG A 9 -35.33 20.35 1.98
C ARG A 9 -35.85 19.12 2.76
N THR A 10 -37.16 19.01 2.97
CA THR A 10 -37.84 17.84 3.57
C THR A 10 -38.16 16.77 2.52
N GLY A 11 -37.13 16.30 1.82
CA GLY A 11 -37.20 15.21 0.85
C GLY A 11 -35.84 14.51 0.76
N ILE A 12 -35.82 13.26 0.28
CA ILE A 12 -34.58 12.48 0.12
C ILE A 12 -33.59 13.30 -0.72
N PRO A 13 -32.41 13.68 -0.19
CA PRO A 13 -31.43 14.43 -0.96
C PRO A 13 -30.97 13.60 -2.16
N SER A 14 -30.85 14.23 -3.32
CA SER A 14 -30.30 13.59 -4.51
C SER A 14 -28.87 13.10 -4.27
N LEU A 15 -28.50 11.98 -4.90
CA LEU A 15 -27.17 11.34 -4.85
C LEU A 15 -26.10 12.15 -5.61
N LEU A 16 -26.04 13.47 -5.37
CA LEU A 16 -25.13 14.42 -6.02
C LEU A 16 -24.22 15.02 -4.95
N SER A 17 -22.90 14.89 -5.09
CA SER A 17 -21.98 15.45 -4.07
C SER A 17 -21.95 16.99 -4.03
N SER A 18 -22.56 17.68 -5.00
CA SER A 18 -22.88 19.12 -4.87
C SER A 18 -23.83 19.42 -3.71
N ALA A 19 -24.67 18.47 -3.27
CA ALA A 19 -25.48 18.62 -2.07
C ALA A 19 -24.66 18.65 -0.76
N LEU A 20 -23.38 18.26 -0.82
CA LEU A 20 -22.41 18.36 0.27
C LEU A 20 -21.62 19.69 0.26
N ILE A 21 -21.90 20.61 -0.69
CA ILE A 21 -21.26 21.93 -0.73
C ILE A 21 -21.92 22.86 0.30
N GLY A 22 -21.23 23.12 1.41
CA GLY A 22 -21.72 23.98 2.50
C GLY A 22 -21.44 23.38 3.89
N TRP A 23 -22.03 23.98 4.93
CA TRP A 23 -22.04 23.45 6.31
C TRP A 23 -20.65 23.08 6.88
N THR A 24 -19.61 23.77 6.45
CA THR A 24 -18.22 23.55 6.88
C THR A 24 -18.02 23.89 8.36
N PRO A 25 -17.18 23.19 9.14
CA PRO A 25 -17.04 23.49 10.55
C PRO A 25 -16.33 24.82 10.82
N LEU A 26 -16.64 25.45 11.96
CA LEU A 26 -15.76 26.43 12.61
C LEU A 26 -14.79 25.68 13.55
N ILE A 27 -13.49 25.99 13.49
CA ILE A 27 -12.50 25.52 14.47
C ILE A 27 -11.89 26.72 15.22
N GLU A 28 -11.81 26.63 16.54
CA GLU A 28 -11.13 27.62 17.38
C GLU A 28 -9.65 27.22 17.54
N MET A 29 -8.76 28.10 17.06
CA MET A 29 -7.31 28.02 17.26
C MET A 29 -6.98 28.30 18.73
N LYS A 30 -6.11 27.49 19.33
CA LYS A 30 -5.84 27.52 20.78
C LYS A 30 -4.36 27.61 21.12
N ASN A 31 -3.49 27.08 20.27
CA ASN A 31 -2.07 26.93 20.57
C ASN A 31 -1.24 28.14 20.10
N ILE A 32 -1.48 28.65 18.89
CA ILE A 32 -0.86 29.86 18.37
C ILE A 32 -1.29 31.08 19.19
N PRO A 33 -2.59 31.36 19.44
CA PRO A 33 -3.00 32.52 20.25
C PRO A 33 -2.37 32.50 21.65
N LYS A 34 -2.35 31.33 22.30
CA LYS A 34 -1.73 31.11 23.62
C LYS A 34 -0.22 31.39 23.63
N LYS A 35 0.50 31.04 22.56
CA LYS A 35 1.94 31.30 22.41
C LYS A 35 2.25 32.76 22.12
N GLU A 36 1.39 33.43 21.35
CA GLU A 36 1.48 34.89 21.09
C GLU A 36 0.97 35.76 22.26
N GLY A 37 0.53 35.16 23.38
CA GLY A 37 -0.03 35.88 24.53
C GLY A 37 -1.42 36.50 24.30
N ILE A 38 -2.10 36.12 23.22
CA ILE A 38 -3.36 36.69 22.76
C ILE A 38 -4.55 36.13 23.56
N GLN A 39 -5.40 37.04 24.05
CA GLN A 39 -6.63 36.75 24.80
C GLN A 39 -7.90 36.83 23.93
N THR A 40 -7.73 37.08 22.64
CA THR A 40 -8.77 37.26 21.63
C THR A 40 -9.08 35.89 21.01
N ARG A 41 -10.37 35.52 20.90
CA ARG A 41 -10.79 34.22 20.35
C ARG A 41 -10.60 34.22 18.84
N LEU A 42 -9.84 33.26 18.33
CA LEU A 42 -9.43 33.17 16.93
C LEU A 42 -10.02 31.90 16.30
N ILE A 43 -10.92 32.07 15.34
CA ILE A 43 -11.72 30.97 14.80
C ILE A 43 -11.61 30.94 13.26
N GLY A 44 -11.36 29.76 12.68
CA GLY A 44 -11.32 29.56 11.23
C GLY A 44 -12.53 28.78 10.71
N LYS A 45 -13.15 29.26 9.63
CA LYS A 45 -14.16 28.52 8.86
C LYS A 45 -13.45 27.57 7.89
N MET A 46 -13.61 26.27 8.13
CA MET A 46 -12.89 25.17 7.49
C MET A 46 -13.43 24.88 6.08
N GLU A 47 -13.26 25.79 5.13
CA GLU A 47 -13.61 25.55 3.72
C GLU A 47 -12.73 24.49 3.04
N THR A 48 -11.76 23.92 3.78
CA THR A 48 -11.06 22.68 3.43
C THR A 48 -11.93 21.43 3.57
N TYR A 49 -13.11 21.50 4.20
CA TYR A 49 -14.08 20.40 4.32
C TYR A 49 -15.15 20.38 3.22
N GLN A 50 -15.03 21.24 2.20
CA GLN A 50 -15.85 21.17 1.00
C GLN A 50 -15.53 19.90 0.20
N PRO A 51 -16.42 19.42 -0.70
CA PRO A 51 -16.24 18.15 -1.43
C PRO A 51 -14.97 18.05 -2.27
N LEU A 52 -14.45 19.17 -2.78
CA LEU A 52 -13.11 19.28 -3.37
C LEU A 52 -12.25 20.28 -2.60
N PHE A 53 -12.35 20.26 -1.28
CA PHE A 53 -11.45 20.86 -0.29
C PHE A 53 -11.18 22.36 -0.50
N SER A 54 -12.15 23.11 -1.05
CA SER A 54 -11.98 24.54 -1.35
C SER A 54 -13.24 25.39 -1.21
N VAL A 55 -13.07 26.65 -0.77
CA VAL A 55 -14.14 27.67 -0.71
C VAL A 55 -14.76 28.01 -2.08
N LYS A 56 -14.11 27.64 -3.18
CA LYS A 56 -14.57 27.96 -4.55
C LYS A 56 -15.61 26.97 -5.07
N ASP A 57 -15.83 25.85 -4.37
CA ASP A 57 -16.88 24.89 -4.65
C ASP A 57 -18.26 25.58 -4.52
N ARG A 58 -18.45 26.41 -3.49
CA ARG A 58 -19.63 27.29 -3.32
C ARG A 58 -19.79 28.30 -4.47
N THR A 59 -18.68 28.90 -4.90
CA THR A 59 -18.67 29.87 -6.01
C THR A 59 -19.08 29.21 -7.32
N ALA A 60 -18.56 28.01 -7.59
CA ALA A 60 -18.90 27.23 -8.78
C ALA A 60 -20.39 26.85 -8.81
N LEU A 61 -20.92 26.33 -7.70
CA LEU A 61 -22.34 25.97 -7.59
C LEU A 61 -23.24 27.17 -7.86
N SER A 62 -23.02 28.28 -7.15
CA SER A 62 -23.85 29.48 -7.29
C SER A 62 -23.80 30.11 -8.68
N MET A 63 -22.65 30.10 -9.37
CA MET A 63 -22.54 30.67 -10.72
C MET A 63 -23.22 29.80 -11.78
N ILE A 64 -23.23 28.48 -11.61
CA ILE A 64 -23.95 27.57 -12.51
C ILE A 64 -25.46 27.68 -12.26
N GLU A 65 -25.91 27.67 -11.00
CA GLU A 65 -27.34 27.80 -10.66
C GLU A 65 -27.92 29.17 -11.08
N ASP A 66 -27.19 30.27 -10.86
CA ASP A 66 -27.59 31.62 -11.32
C ASP A 66 -27.70 31.74 -12.86
N ALA A 67 -26.88 30.98 -13.59
CA ALA A 67 -26.92 30.93 -15.05
C ALA A 67 -28.02 30.00 -15.58
N GLU A 68 -28.35 28.92 -14.86
CA GLU A 68 -29.52 28.06 -15.14
C GLU A 68 -30.84 28.82 -14.89
N GLU A 69 -30.97 29.50 -13.74
CA GLU A 69 -32.15 30.32 -13.38
C GLU A 69 -32.44 31.42 -14.42
N LYS A 70 -31.39 31.92 -15.09
CA LYS A 70 -31.49 32.96 -16.15
C LYS A 70 -31.60 32.39 -17.57
N GLY A 71 -31.58 31.06 -17.74
CA GLY A 71 -31.60 30.41 -19.05
C GLY A 71 -30.36 30.71 -19.92
N LEU A 72 -29.23 31.06 -19.30
CA LEU A 72 -27.98 31.40 -19.99
C LEU A 72 -27.14 30.16 -20.35
N ILE A 73 -27.43 29.03 -19.71
CA ILE A 73 -26.81 27.72 -19.94
C ILE A 73 -27.87 26.61 -19.95
N THR A 74 -27.61 25.51 -20.64
CA THR A 74 -28.51 24.35 -20.73
C THR A 74 -27.71 23.04 -20.79
N PRO A 75 -28.02 22.03 -19.95
CA PRO A 75 -27.30 20.75 -19.93
C PRO A 75 -27.24 20.08 -21.31
N GLY A 76 -26.11 19.42 -21.62
CA GLY A 76 -25.86 18.78 -22.92
C GLY A 76 -25.76 19.72 -24.14
N VAL A 77 -26.19 20.99 -24.02
CA VAL A 77 -26.21 21.98 -25.11
C VAL A 77 -25.10 23.02 -24.96
N THR A 78 -24.87 23.52 -23.74
CA THR A 78 -23.88 24.56 -23.47
C THR A 78 -22.57 23.98 -22.96
N THR A 79 -21.45 24.38 -23.57
CA THR A 79 -20.10 24.08 -23.06
C THR A 79 -19.64 25.18 -22.09
N LEU A 80 -19.33 24.81 -20.85
CA LEU A 80 -18.79 25.73 -19.86
C LEU A 80 -17.28 25.90 -20.09
N ILE A 81 -16.78 27.13 -20.11
CA ILE A 81 -15.37 27.45 -20.35
C ILE A 81 -14.91 28.56 -19.41
N GLU A 82 -13.85 28.34 -18.63
CA GLU A 82 -13.31 29.37 -17.71
C GLU A 82 -11.77 29.42 -17.82
N PRO A 83 -11.15 30.62 -17.85
CA PRO A 83 -9.71 30.77 -17.75
C PRO A 83 -9.26 30.54 -16.30
N THR A 84 -8.76 29.34 -15.98
CA THR A 84 -8.43 28.95 -14.61
C THR A 84 -7.48 27.74 -14.53
N SER A 85 -6.55 27.79 -13.58
CA SER A 85 -5.68 26.68 -13.15
C SER A 85 -5.71 26.48 -11.62
N GLY A 86 -6.74 27.01 -10.96
CA GLY A 86 -6.88 27.02 -9.51
C GLY A 86 -8.21 26.45 -9.02
N ASN A 87 -8.46 26.62 -7.71
CA ASN A 87 -9.60 26.02 -7.00
C ASN A 87 -10.98 26.24 -7.67
N LEU A 88 -11.21 27.35 -8.38
CA LEU A 88 -12.47 27.53 -9.12
C LEU A 88 -12.64 26.54 -10.27
N GLY A 89 -11.57 26.24 -11.03
CA GLY A 89 -11.68 25.25 -12.11
C GLY A 89 -12.07 23.89 -11.56
N ILE A 90 -11.45 23.51 -10.44
CA ILE A 90 -11.71 22.27 -9.71
C ILE A 90 -13.17 22.20 -9.24
N GLY A 91 -13.70 23.27 -8.63
CA GLY A 91 -15.11 23.34 -8.23
C GLY A 91 -16.10 23.37 -9.41
N LEU A 92 -15.79 24.06 -10.50
CA LEU A 92 -16.63 24.12 -11.70
C LEU A 92 -16.78 22.75 -12.37
N VAL A 93 -15.70 21.96 -12.44
CA VAL A 93 -15.72 20.60 -13.01
C VAL A 93 -16.73 19.70 -12.30
N LEU A 94 -16.71 19.69 -10.96
CA LEU A 94 -17.61 18.86 -10.14
C LEU A 94 -19.08 19.15 -10.43
N VAL A 95 -19.45 20.42 -10.38
CA VAL A 95 -20.83 20.88 -10.57
C VAL A 95 -21.24 20.74 -12.03
N ALA A 96 -20.34 21.01 -12.98
CA ALA A 96 -20.58 20.83 -14.40
C ALA A 96 -20.96 19.37 -14.72
N ILE A 97 -20.14 18.40 -14.29
CA ILE A 97 -20.38 16.98 -14.58
C ILE A 97 -21.70 16.50 -13.96
N GLN A 98 -22.00 16.88 -12.71
CA GLN A 98 -23.25 16.49 -12.04
C GLN A 98 -24.51 17.09 -12.68
N LYS A 99 -24.40 18.26 -13.30
CA LYS A 99 -25.50 18.89 -14.05
C LYS A 99 -25.43 18.63 -15.56
N GLY A 100 -24.60 17.70 -16.03
CA GLY A 100 -24.55 17.29 -17.45
C GLY A 100 -23.93 18.33 -18.41
N TYR A 101 -23.01 19.16 -17.92
CA TYR A 101 -22.25 20.12 -18.71
C TYR A 101 -20.84 19.61 -19.06
N ARG A 102 -20.44 19.83 -20.31
CA ARG A 102 -19.04 19.76 -20.74
C ARG A 102 -18.28 20.97 -20.17
N PHE A 103 -17.11 20.76 -19.57
CA PHE A 103 -16.28 21.85 -19.03
C PHE A 103 -14.86 21.88 -19.61
N ILE A 104 -14.42 23.08 -19.99
CA ILE A 104 -13.08 23.37 -20.54
C ILE A 104 -12.36 24.36 -19.61
N ALA A 105 -11.23 23.96 -19.04
CA ALA A 105 -10.31 24.88 -18.36
C ALA A 105 -9.25 25.39 -19.35
N VAL A 106 -9.10 26.72 -19.44
CA VAL A 106 -8.04 27.35 -20.25
C VAL A 106 -6.94 27.87 -19.34
N MET A 107 -5.69 27.46 -19.57
CA MET A 107 -4.55 27.84 -18.71
C MET A 107 -3.19 27.81 -19.41
N PRO A 108 -2.21 28.63 -18.98
CA PRO A 108 -0.82 28.52 -19.41
C PRO A 108 -0.20 27.16 -19.13
N ALA A 109 0.54 26.60 -20.09
CA ALA A 109 1.22 25.30 -19.97
C ALA A 109 2.28 25.21 -18.85
N ARG A 110 2.66 26.35 -18.24
CA ARG A 110 3.63 26.44 -17.13
C ARG A 110 3.07 26.16 -15.72
N TYR A 111 1.76 25.93 -15.58
CA TYR A 111 1.20 25.47 -14.30
C TYR A 111 1.52 23.99 -14.09
N SER A 112 1.75 23.58 -12.83
CA SER A 112 2.35 22.27 -12.52
C SER A 112 1.57 21.08 -13.10
N PRO A 113 2.25 20.00 -13.52
CA PRO A 113 1.61 18.81 -14.08
C PRO A 113 0.48 18.30 -13.20
N ASP A 114 0.68 18.24 -11.89
CA ASP A 114 -0.30 17.83 -10.88
C ASP A 114 -1.64 18.59 -10.97
N LYS A 115 -1.61 19.91 -11.23
CA LYS A 115 -2.84 20.71 -11.40
C LYS A 115 -3.54 20.44 -12.74
N GLN A 116 -2.78 20.14 -13.79
CA GLN A 116 -3.32 19.71 -15.08
C GLN A 116 -3.90 18.29 -14.99
N MET A 117 -3.19 17.38 -14.31
CA MET A 117 -3.61 16.00 -14.06
C MET A 117 -4.87 15.95 -13.20
N LEU A 118 -4.94 16.71 -12.10
CA LEU A 118 -6.13 16.77 -11.24
C LEU A 118 -7.37 17.24 -12.01
N LEU A 119 -7.25 18.30 -12.82
CA LEU A 119 -8.37 18.78 -13.63
C LEU A 119 -8.80 17.75 -14.68
N ARG A 120 -7.86 17.08 -15.38
CA ARG A 120 -8.19 15.99 -16.32
C ARG A 120 -8.80 14.78 -15.65
N PHE A 121 -8.28 14.36 -14.50
CA PHE A 121 -8.78 13.25 -13.69
C PHE A 121 -10.23 13.51 -13.24
N LEU A 122 -10.53 14.74 -12.83
CA LEU A 122 -11.88 15.15 -12.49
C LEU A 122 -12.81 15.29 -13.71
N GLY A 123 -12.31 15.16 -14.95
CA GLY A 123 -13.11 15.21 -16.19
C GLY A 123 -13.09 16.54 -16.95
N ALA A 124 -12.17 17.46 -16.65
CA ALA A 124 -11.99 18.69 -17.42
C ALA A 124 -11.23 18.46 -18.74
N GLU A 125 -11.72 19.05 -19.82
CA GLU A 125 -10.88 19.30 -20.99
C GLU A 125 -9.93 20.47 -20.71
N LEU A 126 -8.67 20.37 -21.18
CA LEU A 126 -7.67 21.41 -21.00
C LEU A 126 -7.24 22.02 -22.33
N ILE A 127 -7.38 23.34 -22.46
CA ILE A 127 -6.74 24.11 -23.52
C ILE A 127 -5.55 24.84 -22.91
N LEU A 128 -4.35 24.40 -23.29
CA LEU A 128 -3.11 24.98 -22.82
C LEU A 128 -2.70 26.19 -23.68
N THR A 129 -2.35 27.30 -23.03
CA THR A 129 -1.86 28.53 -23.66
C THR A 129 -0.36 28.73 -23.41
N ASP A 130 0.23 29.70 -24.10
CA ASP A 130 1.66 30.01 -23.99
C ASP A 130 2.05 30.31 -22.53
N PRO A 131 3.07 29.62 -21.96
CA PRO A 131 3.71 29.95 -20.69
C PRO A 131 3.94 31.45 -20.42
N ALA A 132 4.36 32.21 -21.44
CA ALA A 132 4.66 33.64 -21.34
C ALA A 132 3.41 34.52 -21.30
N GLY A 133 2.29 34.07 -21.87
CA GLY A 133 1.03 34.84 -21.90
C GLY A 133 0.35 34.96 -20.52
N GLY A 134 0.61 34.02 -19.61
CA GLY A 134 0.06 34.05 -18.26
C GLY A 134 -1.48 34.02 -18.23
N TYR A 135 -2.08 34.53 -17.14
CA TYR A 135 -3.54 34.58 -17.01
C TYR A 135 -4.20 35.37 -18.15
N LYS A 136 -3.56 36.45 -18.62
CA LYS A 136 -4.06 37.23 -19.75
C LYS A 136 -4.12 36.38 -21.03
N GLY A 137 -3.07 35.63 -21.36
CA GLY A 137 -3.07 34.72 -22.52
C GLY A 137 -4.13 33.62 -22.44
N ALA A 138 -4.61 33.26 -21.24
CA ALA A 138 -5.79 32.41 -21.08
C ALA A 138 -7.12 33.18 -21.31
N MET A 139 -7.27 34.40 -20.79
CA MET A 139 -8.41 35.28 -21.11
C MET A 139 -8.52 35.53 -22.62
N ASP A 140 -7.44 35.99 -23.26
CA ASP A 140 -7.37 36.29 -24.69
C ASP A 140 -7.75 35.04 -25.51
N LYS A 141 -7.29 33.84 -25.10
CA LYS A 141 -7.64 32.58 -25.76
C LYS A 141 -9.11 32.17 -25.53
N VAL A 142 -9.68 32.43 -24.35
CA VAL A 142 -11.11 32.23 -24.10
C VAL A 142 -11.92 33.14 -25.01
N GLU A 143 -11.60 34.43 -25.10
CA GLU A 143 -12.27 35.37 -26.02
C GLU A 143 -12.19 34.91 -27.48
N ASP A 144 -11.07 34.37 -27.93
CA ASP A 144 -10.94 33.81 -29.28
C ASP A 144 -11.76 32.54 -29.51
N LEU A 145 -11.88 31.66 -28.51
CA LEU A 145 -12.75 30.48 -28.58
C LEU A 145 -14.23 30.88 -28.59
N MET A 146 -14.60 31.89 -27.81
CA MET A 146 -15.95 32.48 -27.76
C MET A 146 -16.39 33.08 -29.12
N LYS A 147 -15.46 33.47 -30.00
CA LYS A 147 -15.77 33.97 -31.35
C LYS A 147 -16.10 32.87 -32.36
N ILE A 148 -15.76 31.60 -32.07
CA ILE A 148 -15.82 30.49 -33.05
C ILE A 148 -16.60 29.26 -32.58
N MET A 149 -16.79 29.08 -31.27
CA MET A 149 -17.61 27.99 -30.73
C MET A 149 -19.09 28.41 -30.70
N PRO A 150 -20.05 27.58 -31.14
CA PRO A 150 -21.44 27.74 -30.77
C PRO A 150 -21.67 27.30 -29.31
N ASN A 151 -22.72 27.82 -28.68
CA ASN A 151 -23.26 27.37 -27.38
C ASN A 151 -22.20 27.16 -26.28
N TYR A 152 -21.54 28.23 -25.84
CA TYR A 152 -20.64 28.22 -24.68
C TYR A 152 -21.09 29.20 -23.60
N HIS A 153 -20.49 29.11 -22.40
CA HIS A 153 -20.62 30.13 -21.36
C HIS A 153 -19.34 30.27 -20.54
N CYS A 154 -18.94 31.51 -20.22
CA CYS A 154 -17.78 31.84 -19.40
C CYS A 154 -18.19 32.70 -18.22
N PHE A 155 -17.99 32.22 -16.99
CA PHE A 155 -18.61 32.79 -15.80
C PHE A 155 -17.90 34.07 -15.34
N ASN A 156 -16.59 34.18 -15.54
CA ASN A 156 -15.79 35.37 -15.19
C ASN A 156 -15.93 35.76 -13.70
N GLN A 157 -15.41 34.91 -12.81
CA GLN A 157 -15.58 35.05 -11.34
C GLN A 157 -15.20 36.40 -10.71
N ALA A 158 -14.38 37.24 -11.36
CA ALA A 158 -13.99 38.58 -10.87
C ALA A 158 -15.04 39.69 -11.18
N THR A 159 -16.09 39.34 -11.91
CA THR A 159 -17.19 40.24 -12.32
C THR A 159 -18.59 39.66 -12.09
N ASN A 160 -18.71 38.34 -11.91
CA ASN A 160 -20.01 37.68 -11.76
C ASN A 160 -20.65 37.94 -10.38
N PRO A 161 -21.87 38.51 -10.30
CA PRO A 161 -22.53 38.79 -9.02
C PRO A 161 -22.89 37.53 -8.21
N ALA A 162 -23.02 36.36 -8.84
CA ALA A 162 -23.29 35.11 -8.12
C ALA A 162 -22.12 34.65 -7.23
N ASN A 163 -20.89 35.13 -7.48
CA ASN A 163 -19.74 34.85 -6.63
C ASN A 163 -19.88 35.43 -5.20
N PRO A 164 -20.04 36.77 -5.01
CA PRO A 164 -20.35 37.32 -3.69
C PRO A 164 -21.72 36.88 -3.16
N GLU A 165 -22.66 36.45 -4.03
CA GLU A 165 -23.97 36.01 -3.58
C GLU A 165 -23.96 34.61 -2.94
N ALA A 166 -23.14 33.66 -3.42
CA ALA A 166 -22.90 32.37 -2.77
C ALA A 166 -22.53 32.52 -1.28
N HIS A 167 -21.70 33.53 -0.99
CA HIS A 167 -21.18 33.80 0.34
C HIS A 167 -22.15 34.65 1.19
N PHE A 168 -23.07 35.37 0.57
CA PHE A 168 -24.18 36.08 1.24
C PHE A 168 -25.32 35.12 1.60
N LYS A 169 -25.70 34.20 0.68
CA LYS A 169 -26.76 33.20 0.86
C LYS A 169 -26.39 32.08 1.84
N TRP A 170 -25.10 31.71 1.96
CA TRP A 170 -24.69 30.53 2.74
C TRP A 170 -23.57 30.82 3.75
N THR A 171 -22.38 31.25 3.32
CA THR A 171 -21.20 31.35 4.22
C THR A 171 -21.40 32.34 5.37
N GLY A 172 -22.00 33.51 5.11
CA GLY A 172 -22.34 34.50 6.15
C GLY A 172 -23.39 33.98 7.15
N PRO A 173 -24.53 33.46 6.69
CA PRO A 173 -25.53 32.78 7.53
C PRO A 173 -24.96 31.67 8.42
N GLU A 174 -24.11 30.81 7.87
CA GLU A 174 -23.42 29.77 8.64
C GLU A 174 -22.54 30.40 9.72
N ILE A 175 -21.60 31.30 9.38
CA ILE A 175 -20.72 31.94 10.38
C ILE A 175 -21.53 32.61 11.50
N TRP A 176 -22.64 33.29 11.16
CA TRP A 176 -23.53 33.91 12.14
C TRP A 176 -24.23 32.89 13.04
N LYS A 177 -24.71 31.77 12.48
CA LYS A 177 -25.33 30.67 13.24
C LYS A 177 -24.33 29.98 14.17
N ASP A 178 -23.18 29.59 13.61
CA ASP A 178 -22.15 28.79 14.26
C ASP A 178 -21.43 29.57 15.40
N THR A 179 -21.34 30.90 15.29
CA THR A 179 -20.87 31.79 16.38
C THR A 179 -21.96 32.22 17.36
N ALA A 180 -23.23 31.83 17.13
CA ALA A 180 -24.41 32.38 17.81
C ALA A 180 -24.47 33.93 17.79
N GLY A 181 -24.05 34.53 16.67
CA GLY A 181 -23.99 35.98 16.45
C GLY A 181 -22.83 36.71 17.14
N LYS A 182 -21.94 36.00 17.85
CA LYS A 182 -20.90 36.58 18.71
C LYS A 182 -19.59 36.84 17.97
N VAL A 183 -19.64 37.50 16.81
CA VAL A 183 -18.44 37.85 16.03
C VAL A 183 -18.19 39.36 16.09
N ASP A 184 -16.94 39.77 16.30
CA ASP A 184 -16.52 41.18 16.35
C ASP A 184 -15.74 41.60 15.09
N PHE A 185 -14.97 40.65 14.54
CA PHE A 185 -14.21 40.82 13.28
C PHE A 185 -14.44 39.66 12.33
N PHE A 186 -14.56 39.97 11.04
CA PHE A 186 -14.39 38.99 9.97
C PHE A 186 -13.20 39.39 9.08
N VAL A 187 -12.17 38.54 9.05
CA VAL A 187 -10.88 38.83 8.42
C VAL A 187 -10.65 37.84 7.29
N THR A 188 -10.52 38.28 6.03
CA THR A 188 -10.09 37.36 4.95
C THR A 188 -9.45 38.07 3.76
N ALA A 189 -8.59 37.33 3.06
CA ALA A 189 -7.85 37.79 1.90
C ALA A 189 -8.73 37.93 0.64
N ALA A 190 -8.51 39.00 -0.13
CA ALA A 190 -9.28 39.31 -1.33
C ALA A 190 -8.59 38.79 -2.62
N GLY A 191 -9.02 37.61 -3.08
CA GLY A 191 -8.83 37.14 -4.45
C GLY A 191 -9.75 37.88 -5.42
N THR A 192 -10.89 37.27 -5.77
CA THR A 192 -11.97 37.97 -6.48
C THR A 192 -12.81 38.88 -5.59
N GLY A 193 -12.53 38.95 -4.28
CA GLY A 193 -13.33 39.72 -3.31
C GLY A 193 -14.70 39.13 -2.97
N GLY A 194 -15.19 38.12 -3.69
CA GLY A 194 -16.52 37.55 -3.49
C GLY A 194 -16.78 37.06 -2.06
N THR A 195 -15.84 36.33 -1.47
CA THR A 195 -15.97 35.81 -0.09
C THR A 195 -16.02 36.91 0.97
N LEU A 196 -15.17 37.95 0.85
CA LEU A 196 -15.21 39.11 1.74
C LEU A 196 -16.53 39.89 1.60
N SER A 197 -16.96 40.12 0.35
CA SER A 197 -18.15 40.93 0.03
C SER A 197 -19.46 40.23 0.35
N GLY A 198 -19.55 38.91 0.18
CA GLY A 198 -20.74 38.15 0.54
C GLY A 198 -20.95 38.03 2.03
N VAL A 199 -19.93 37.52 2.74
CA VAL A 199 -19.97 37.40 4.21
C VAL A 199 -20.09 38.77 4.86
N GLY A 200 -19.29 39.75 4.42
CA GLY A 200 -19.25 41.07 5.03
C GLY A 200 -20.54 41.88 4.85
N ARG A 201 -21.18 41.87 3.67
CA ARG A 201 -22.52 42.47 3.48
C ARG A 201 -23.55 41.81 4.41
N TYR A 202 -23.54 40.48 4.53
CA TYR A 202 -24.47 39.77 5.41
C TYR A 202 -24.24 40.11 6.89
N LEU A 203 -22.98 40.10 7.34
CA LEU A 203 -22.62 40.42 8.72
C LEU A 203 -22.94 41.89 9.06
N LYS A 204 -22.62 42.86 8.20
CA LYS A 204 -23.01 44.28 8.40
C LYS A 204 -24.53 44.48 8.48
N ILE A 205 -25.34 43.67 7.79
CA ILE A 205 -26.81 43.68 7.92
C ILE A 205 -27.27 43.10 9.26
N LYS A 206 -26.59 42.09 9.81
CA LYS A 206 -26.93 41.50 11.12
C LYS A 206 -26.44 42.35 12.30
N ASN A 207 -25.26 42.92 12.19
CA ASN A 207 -24.72 43.91 13.12
C ASN A 207 -23.72 44.85 12.38
N PRO A 208 -24.06 46.13 12.17
CA PRO A 208 -23.15 47.10 11.54
C PRO A 208 -21.83 47.33 12.27
N SER A 209 -21.73 46.99 13.56
CA SER A 209 -20.51 47.17 14.37
C SER A 209 -19.44 46.09 14.16
N ILE A 210 -19.71 45.06 13.34
CA ILE A 210 -18.71 44.04 13.00
C ILE A 210 -17.68 44.66 12.06
N ASN A 211 -16.40 44.49 12.36
CA ASN A 211 -15.30 44.99 11.54
C ASN A 211 -14.96 43.97 10.44
N ILE A 212 -15.10 44.37 9.19
CA ILE A 212 -14.74 43.57 8.01
C ILE A 212 -13.35 43.98 7.56
N VAL A 213 -12.40 43.05 7.64
CA VAL A 213 -10.99 43.33 7.37
C VAL A 213 -10.51 42.56 6.14
N CYS A 214 -10.00 43.30 5.17
CA CYS A 214 -9.40 42.74 3.97
C CYS A 214 -7.92 42.42 4.21
N VAL A 215 -7.46 41.24 3.75
CA VAL A 215 -6.02 40.90 3.76
C VAL A 215 -5.47 40.95 2.33
N GLU A 216 -4.32 41.59 2.14
CA GLU A 216 -3.64 41.64 0.84
C GLU A 216 -2.12 41.39 0.92
N PRO A 217 -1.47 40.94 -0.16
CA PRO A 217 -0.01 40.76 -0.19
C PRO A 217 0.70 42.11 -0.05
N SER A 218 1.69 42.21 0.83
CA SER A 218 2.50 43.42 0.98
C SER A 218 3.22 43.82 -0.32
N GLU A 219 3.54 42.83 -1.16
CA GLU A 219 4.22 42.94 -2.44
C GLU A 219 3.27 43.28 -3.61
N SER A 220 1.97 43.41 -3.36
CA SER A 220 0.93 43.69 -4.38
C SER A 220 -0.28 44.39 -3.74
N ALA A 221 0.00 45.44 -2.95
CA ALA A 221 -0.95 46.10 -2.05
C ALA A 221 -1.91 47.08 -2.76
N VAL A 222 -2.64 46.58 -3.76
CA VAL A 222 -3.46 47.39 -4.68
C VAL A 222 -4.75 47.91 -4.04
N ILE A 223 -5.29 47.25 -3.01
CA ILE A 223 -6.56 47.63 -2.35
C ILE A 223 -6.36 48.83 -1.43
N SER A 224 -5.21 48.91 -0.76
CA SER A 224 -4.73 50.09 -0.01
C SER A 224 -4.13 51.19 -0.90
N GLY A 225 -4.01 50.98 -2.21
CA GLY A 225 -3.61 51.99 -3.19
C GLY A 225 -2.14 51.97 -3.63
N GLY A 226 -1.41 50.91 -3.29
CA GLY A 226 -0.06 50.64 -3.82
C GLY A 226 -0.07 50.07 -5.24
N SER A 227 1.13 49.81 -5.76
CA SER A 227 1.34 49.20 -7.08
C SER A 227 1.17 47.67 -7.04
N PRO A 228 0.73 47.03 -8.15
CA PRO A 228 0.75 45.58 -8.27
C PRO A 228 2.18 45.05 -8.37
N GLY A 229 2.42 43.85 -7.81
CA GLY A 229 3.72 43.18 -7.85
C GLY A 229 3.63 41.67 -7.66
N SER A 230 4.78 41.00 -7.65
CA SER A 230 4.87 39.54 -7.64
C SER A 230 4.94 38.99 -6.22
N HIS A 231 4.00 38.12 -5.85
CA HIS A 231 3.92 37.45 -4.55
C HIS A 231 3.66 35.94 -4.71
N LYS A 232 3.92 35.17 -3.66
CA LYS A 232 3.74 33.69 -3.62
C LYS A 232 2.40 33.27 -3.00
N ILE A 233 1.66 34.20 -2.39
CA ILE A 233 0.35 33.96 -1.74
C ILE A 233 -0.72 33.62 -2.80
N GLN A 234 -0.84 32.34 -3.15
CA GLN A 234 -1.79 31.84 -4.15
C GLN A 234 -3.25 32.02 -3.70
N GLY A 235 -4.08 32.62 -4.56
CA GLY A 235 -5.53 32.76 -4.37
C GLY A 235 -6.01 34.12 -3.85
N THR A 236 -5.11 35.08 -3.61
CA THR A 236 -5.42 36.48 -3.24
C THR A 236 -4.67 37.47 -4.14
N GLY A 237 -5.00 38.76 -4.07
CA GLY A 237 -4.19 39.87 -4.59
C GLY A 237 -3.95 39.89 -6.11
N PRO A 238 -4.98 39.86 -6.97
CA PRO A 238 -4.83 39.64 -8.42
C PRO A 238 -4.17 40.79 -9.22
N GLY A 239 -3.56 41.78 -8.56
CA GLY A 239 -2.92 42.94 -9.20
C GLY A 239 -3.88 44.02 -9.70
N PHE A 240 -5.18 43.88 -9.44
CA PHE A 240 -6.23 44.85 -9.73
C PHE A 240 -7.37 44.73 -8.71
N ILE A 241 -8.31 45.69 -8.70
CA ILE A 241 -9.51 45.66 -7.85
C ILE A 241 -10.64 44.92 -8.60
N PRO A 242 -11.13 43.76 -8.14
CA PRO A 242 -12.23 43.04 -8.78
C PRO A 242 -13.56 43.81 -8.68
N LYS A 243 -14.46 43.66 -9.66
CA LYS A 243 -15.82 44.24 -9.56
C LYS A 243 -16.68 43.53 -8.51
N THR A 244 -16.34 42.30 -8.17
CA THR A 244 -16.95 41.50 -7.08
C THR A 244 -16.36 41.79 -5.70
N LEU A 245 -15.51 42.83 -5.55
CA LEU A 245 -15.05 43.34 -4.26
C LEU A 245 -15.83 44.61 -3.88
N ASP A 246 -16.78 44.48 -2.94
CA ASP A 246 -17.43 45.63 -2.31
C ASP A 246 -16.45 46.27 -1.32
N ARG A 247 -15.94 47.46 -1.68
CA ARG A 247 -15.03 48.24 -0.82
C ARG A 247 -15.76 49.08 0.23
N SER A 248 -17.07 49.26 0.11
CA SER A 248 -17.85 50.14 1.01
C SER A 248 -18.09 49.54 2.39
N ILE A 249 -17.99 48.21 2.50
CA ILE A 249 -18.14 47.45 3.75
C ILE A 249 -16.83 47.23 4.51
N ILE A 250 -15.67 47.59 3.94
CA ILE A 250 -14.35 47.25 4.49
C ILE A 250 -13.93 48.33 5.49
N ASP A 251 -13.77 47.94 6.75
CA ASP A 251 -13.36 48.86 7.83
C ASP A 251 -11.83 48.98 7.94
N GLU A 252 -11.07 47.93 7.58
CA GLU A 252 -9.60 47.93 7.61
C GLU A 252 -9.00 47.06 6.48
N VAL A 253 -7.77 47.40 6.03
CA VAL A 253 -6.96 46.58 5.13
C VAL A 253 -5.62 46.27 5.80
N VAL A 254 -5.26 44.99 5.91
CA VAL A 254 -4.01 44.52 6.54
C VAL A 254 -3.11 43.86 5.50
N THR A 255 -1.86 44.30 5.43
CA THR A 255 -0.83 43.71 4.56
C THR A 255 -0.08 42.57 5.25
N VAL A 256 0.20 41.52 4.48
CA VAL A 256 0.99 40.36 4.93
C VAL A 256 1.96 39.95 3.81
N SER A 257 3.21 39.64 4.14
CA SER A 257 4.19 39.21 3.13
C SER A 257 4.03 37.74 2.75
N SER A 258 4.53 37.34 1.57
CA SER A 258 4.60 35.92 1.20
C SER A 258 5.34 35.06 2.22
N GLU A 259 6.34 35.62 2.89
CA GLU A 259 7.14 34.93 3.90
C GLU A 259 6.37 34.76 5.21
N GLU A 260 5.77 35.84 5.75
CA GLU A 260 4.86 35.78 6.90
C GLU A 260 3.72 34.77 6.65
N SER A 261 3.16 34.79 5.44
CA SER A 261 2.07 33.94 5.00
C SER A 261 2.45 32.45 4.95
N MET A 262 3.64 32.10 4.43
CA MET A 262 4.10 30.71 4.38
C MET A 262 4.58 30.23 5.76
N ALA A 263 5.25 31.09 6.54
CA ALA A 263 5.63 30.80 7.91
C ALA A 263 4.39 30.50 8.77
N MET A 264 3.36 31.34 8.71
CA MET A 264 2.12 31.12 9.47
C MET A 264 1.35 29.88 8.99
N ALA A 265 1.34 29.57 7.69
CA ALA A 265 0.75 28.31 7.19
C ALA A 265 1.48 27.06 7.72
N ARG A 266 2.83 27.08 7.79
CA ARG A 266 3.63 26.02 8.43
C ARG A 266 3.38 25.93 9.94
N ARG A 267 3.17 27.06 10.62
CA ARG A 267 2.80 27.11 12.05
C ARG A 267 1.41 26.53 12.29
N LEU A 268 0.41 26.85 11.47
CA LEU A 268 -0.93 26.26 11.56
C LEU A 268 -0.88 24.72 11.50
N ALA A 269 -0.09 24.16 10.58
CA ALA A 269 0.12 22.71 10.49
C ALA A 269 0.86 22.13 11.70
N LYS A 270 1.94 22.78 12.16
CA LYS A 270 2.80 22.28 13.27
C LYS A 270 2.27 22.56 14.68
N GLU A 271 1.31 23.47 14.84
CA GLU A 271 0.90 23.98 16.16
C GLU A 271 -0.60 23.85 16.43
N GLU A 272 -1.46 23.82 15.41
CA GLU A 272 -2.91 23.62 15.54
C GLU A 272 -3.40 22.34 14.83
N GLY A 273 -2.50 21.55 14.24
CA GLY A 273 -2.84 20.38 13.40
C GLY A 273 -3.41 20.73 12.02
N LEU A 274 -3.45 22.02 11.66
CA LEU A 274 -4.19 22.53 10.51
C LEU A 274 -3.33 22.58 9.24
N LEU A 275 -3.36 21.50 8.45
CA LEU A 275 -2.75 21.44 7.11
C LEU A 275 -3.54 22.31 6.12
N VAL A 276 -3.23 23.61 6.08
CA VAL A 276 -3.96 24.61 5.28
C VAL A 276 -3.06 25.38 4.32
N GLY A 277 -3.66 25.93 3.25
CA GLY A 277 -2.94 26.63 2.19
C GLY A 277 -2.29 27.95 2.58
N ILE A 278 -1.41 28.46 1.69
CA ILE A 278 -0.63 29.69 1.93
C ILE A 278 -1.52 30.88 2.33
N SER A 279 -2.66 31.07 1.66
CA SER A 279 -3.63 32.15 1.95
C SER A 279 -4.34 32.02 3.30
N SER A 280 -4.45 30.81 3.87
CA SER A 280 -4.87 30.60 5.25
C SER A 280 -3.84 31.15 6.25
N GLY A 281 -2.56 30.99 5.94
CA GLY A 281 -1.47 31.61 6.70
C GLY A 281 -1.49 33.14 6.63
N ALA A 282 -1.77 33.72 5.46
CA ALA A 282 -1.96 35.18 5.33
C ALA A 282 -3.12 35.68 6.20
N ASN A 283 -4.26 34.98 6.11
CA ASN A 283 -5.45 35.26 6.91
C ASN A 283 -5.14 35.28 8.40
N VAL A 284 -4.50 34.23 8.95
CA VAL A 284 -4.17 34.17 10.38
C VAL A 284 -3.09 35.18 10.76
N ALA A 285 -2.07 35.41 9.95
CA ALA A 285 -1.06 36.43 10.23
C ALA A 285 -1.67 37.83 10.37
N ALA A 286 -2.65 38.18 9.53
CA ALA A 286 -3.44 39.40 9.71
C ALA A 286 -4.29 39.37 11.00
N CYS A 287 -4.95 38.24 11.30
CA CYS A 287 -5.71 38.09 12.54
C CYS A 287 -4.85 38.29 13.79
N ILE A 288 -3.60 37.80 13.81
CA ILE A 288 -2.63 38.01 14.90
C ILE A 288 -2.29 39.51 15.02
N LYS A 289 -2.03 40.23 13.90
CA LYS A 289 -1.79 41.69 13.88
C LYS A 289 -2.98 42.54 14.38
N ILE A 290 -4.20 42.01 14.33
CA ILE A 290 -5.43 42.65 14.85
C ILE A 290 -5.67 42.27 16.32
N ALA A 291 -5.47 41.00 16.67
CA ALA A 291 -5.72 40.43 17.98
C ALA A 291 -4.70 40.83 19.05
N ALA A 292 -3.48 41.22 18.64
CA ALA A 292 -2.42 41.73 19.52
C ALA A 292 -2.67 43.16 20.02
N ARG A 293 -3.72 43.85 19.55
CA ARG A 293 -4.08 45.21 19.99
C ARG A 293 -4.85 45.16 21.31
N GLU A 294 -4.49 46.03 22.26
CA GLU A 294 -5.03 46.02 23.63
C GLU A 294 -6.55 46.17 23.65
N GLU A 295 -7.09 47.05 22.81
CA GLU A 295 -8.52 47.32 22.65
C GLU A 295 -9.33 46.16 22.03
N ASN A 296 -8.67 45.07 21.63
CA ASN A 296 -9.29 43.88 21.04
C ASN A 296 -9.31 42.65 21.94
N LYS A 297 -8.76 42.71 23.17
CA LYS A 297 -8.80 41.59 24.12
C LYS A 297 -10.23 41.10 24.39
N GLY A 298 -10.41 39.78 24.42
CA GLY A 298 -11.69 39.12 24.70
C GLY A 298 -12.70 39.12 23.54
N LYS A 299 -12.44 39.83 22.44
CA LYS A 299 -13.28 39.80 21.23
C LYS A 299 -13.12 38.49 20.45
N MET A 300 -14.01 38.24 19.49
CA MET A 300 -13.94 37.12 18.54
C MET A 300 -13.59 37.58 17.12
N ILE A 301 -12.53 37.00 16.58
CA ILE A 301 -12.14 37.12 15.17
C ILE A 301 -12.46 35.80 14.46
N VAL A 302 -13.32 35.86 13.44
CA VAL A 302 -13.50 34.76 12.48
C VAL A 302 -12.71 35.05 11.21
N THR A 303 -12.04 34.01 10.69
CA THR A 303 -11.35 34.02 9.41
C THR A 303 -11.71 32.81 8.55
N MET A 304 -11.26 32.80 7.30
CA MET A 304 -11.48 31.70 6.36
C MET A 304 -10.22 30.84 6.23
N PHE A 305 -10.39 29.54 6.02
CA PHE A 305 -9.33 28.65 5.55
C PHE A 305 -9.66 28.18 4.12
N PRO A 306 -9.23 28.91 3.06
CA PRO A 306 -9.84 28.80 1.73
C PRO A 306 -9.61 27.48 0.99
N SER A 307 -8.56 26.73 1.33
CA SER A 307 -8.29 25.38 0.86
C SER A 307 -7.17 24.70 1.66
N GLY A 308 -7.13 23.36 1.59
CA GLY A 308 -6.14 22.55 2.32
C GLY A 308 -4.70 22.69 1.82
N GLY A 309 -3.74 22.25 2.64
CA GLY A 309 -2.30 22.36 2.39
C GLY A 309 -1.76 21.40 1.31
N GLU A 310 -2.46 20.30 1.03
CA GLU A 310 -2.12 19.29 0.03
C GLU A 310 -2.00 19.90 -1.39
N ARG A 311 -2.81 20.92 -1.70
CA ARG A 311 -2.78 21.69 -2.96
C ARG A 311 -1.51 22.48 -3.22
N TYR A 312 -0.59 22.49 -2.26
CA TYR A 312 0.62 23.30 -2.25
C TYR A 312 1.90 22.47 -2.11
N MET A 313 1.83 21.14 -2.08
CA MET A 313 3.01 20.25 -1.94
C MET A 313 4.10 20.54 -2.97
N SER A 314 3.73 20.87 -4.21
CA SER A 314 4.64 21.22 -5.30
C SER A 314 5.16 22.68 -5.23
N SER A 315 5.19 23.32 -4.06
CA SER A 315 5.50 24.75 -3.92
C SER A 315 6.32 25.09 -2.69
N ASP A 316 6.84 26.33 -2.66
CA ASP A 316 7.68 26.94 -1.64
C ASP A 316 7.16 26.78 -0.19
N LEU A 317 5.88 26.49 0.01
CA LEU A 317 5.34 26.12 1.33
C LEU A 317 6.05 24.90 1.95
N PHE A 318 6.57 23.97 1.14
CA PHE A 318 7.24 22.73 1.59
C PHE A 318 8.74 22.63 1.20
N ALA A 319 9.24 23.52 0.34
CA ALA A 319 10.55 23.38 -0.29
C ALA A 319 11.75 23.26 0.67
N ASP A 320 11.69 23.89 1.85
CA ASP A 320 12.82 23.94 2.78
C ASP A 320 13.06 22.59 3.48
N MET A 321 12.01 21.78 3.69
CA MET A 321 12.07 20.51 4.41
C MET A 321 12.89 19.43 3.68
N VAL A 322 12.99 19.51 2.35
CA VAL A 322 13.76 18.55 1.52
C VAL A 322 15.28 18.81 1.61
N ASN A 323 15.68 20.00 2.04
CA ASN A 323 17.03 20.52 1.84
C ASN A 323 17.97 20.28 3.03
N GLU A 324 17.52 20.51 4.27
CA GLU A 324 18.37 20.33 5.47
C GLU A 324 18.71 18.85 5.73
N ALA A 325 17.73 17.95 5.56
CA ALA A 325 17.90 16.52 5.76
C ALA A 325 18.97 15.91 4.83
N ASN A 326 19.15 16.47 3.63
CA ASN A 326 20.14 16.04 2.63
C ASN A 326 21.58 16.40 3.07
N VAL A 327 21.78 17.62 3.58
CA VAL A 327 23.07 18.05 4.17
C VAL A 327 23.42 17.18 5.37
N GLU A 328 22.45 16.97 6.27
CA GLU A 328 22.65 16.22 7.51
C GLU A 328 22.92 14.73 7.25
N ALA A 329 22.27 14.12 6.25
CA ALA A 329 22.58 12.75 5.84
C ALA A 329 24.01 12.61 5.30
N HIS A 330 24.45 13.52 4.43
CA HIS A 330 25.82 13.49 3.90
C HIS A 330 26.89 13.80 4.96
N TYR A 331 26.57 14.63 5.96
CA TYR A 331 27.43 14.89 7.12
C TYR A 331 27.48 13.70 8.11
N LYS A 332 26.36 13.00 8.35
CA LYS A 332 26.28 11.86 9.28
C LYS A 332 26.74 10.52 8.74
N TRP A 333 26.72 10.33 7.43
CA TRP A 333 27.01 9.01 6.81
C TRP A 333 28.15 9.10 5.80
N THR A 334 27.96 9.80 4.69
CA THR A 334 28.92 9.83 3.56
C THR A 334 30.28 10.44 3.93
N GLY A 335 30.30 11.50 4.73
CA GLY A 335 31.55 12.11 5.24
C GLY A 335 32.38 11.15 6.11
N PRO A 336 31.79 10.56 7.17
CA PRO A 336 32.41 9.50 7.98
C PRO A 336 32.89 8.30 7.19
N GLU A 337 32.10 7.84 6.21
CA GLU A 337 32.41 6.71 5.33
C GLU A 337 33.65 6.99 4.48
N ILE A 338 33.67 8.10 3.73
CA ILE A 338 34.83 8.54 2.94
C ILE A 338 36.07 8.70 3.83
N TRP A 339 35.93 9.31 5.02
CA TRP A 339 37.05 9.51 5.92
C TRP A 339 37.60 8.20 6.52
N LYS A 340 36.73 7.24 6.82
CA LYS A 340 37.10 5.92 7.34
C LYS A 340 37.81 5.10 6.27
N ASP A 341 37.26 5.05 5.06
CA ASP A 341 37.69 4.10 4.03
C ASP A 341 38.95 4.59 3.28
N THR A 342 39.22 5.90 3.25
CA THR A 342 40.57 6.41 2.89
C THR A 342 41.57 6.38 4.05
N ALA A 343 41.19 5.84 5.22
CA ALA A 343 41.98 5.85 6.45
C ALA A 343 42.48 7.26 6.85
N GLY A 344 41.63 8.28 6.66
CA GLY A 344 41.94 9.69 6.92
C GLY A 344 42.83 10.39 5.89
N LYS A 345 43.13 9.73 4.76
CA LYS A 345 44.02 10.26 3.71
C LYS A 345 43.21 10.92 2.59
N VAL A 346 42.65 12.10 2.90
CA VAL A 346 41.97 12.95 1.92
C VAL A 346 42.67 14.30 1.90
N ASP A 347 43.36 14.62 0.79
CA ASP A 347 44.00 15.94 0.59
C ASP A 347 43.10 16.88 -0.21
N ILE A 348 42.32 16.34 -1.15
CA ILE A 348 41.37 17.06 -2.01
C ILE A 348 40.08 16.25 -2.10
N PHE A 349 38.92 16.91 -1.94
CA PHE A 349 37.60 16.35 -2.21
C PHE A 349 36.94 17.14 -3.35
N VAL A 350 36.57 16.44 -4.43
CA VAL A 350 36.03 17.02 -5.67
C VAL A 350 34.61 16.50 -5.87
N THR A 351 33.63 17.38 -6.04
CA THR A 351 32.24 16.98 -6.33
C THR A 351 31.47 18.02 -7.14
N SER A 352 30.54 17.54 -7.97
CA SER A 352 29.70 18.32 -8.87
C SER A 352 28.44 18.83 -8.17
N VAL A 353 28.03 20.07 -8.45
CA VAL A 353 27.00 20.75 -7.65
C VAL A 353 25.57 20.50 -8.14
N GLY A 354 24.86 19.61 -7.45
CA GLY A 354 23.40 19.44 -7.55
C GLY A 354 22.65 20.48 -6.71
N SER A 355 21.93 20.04 -5.66
CA SER A 355 21.30 20.92 -4.66
C SER A 355 22.30 21.64 -3.73
N GLY A 356 23.56 21.19 -3.73
CA GLY A 356 24.60 21.58 -2.77
C GLY A 356 24.69 20.68 -1.54
N GLY A 357 23.72 19.78 -1.31
CA GLY A 357 23.67 18.91 -0.12
C GLY A 357 24.94 18.09 0.14
N THR A 358 25.46 17.40 -0.89
CA THR A 358 26.69 16.61 -0.79
C THR A 358 27.94 17.46 -0.54
N LEU A 359 28.05 18.60 -1.22
CA LEU A 359 29.18 19.54 -1.05
C LEU A 359 29.18 20.14 0.36
N ALA A 360 28.03 20.55 0.87
CA ALA A 360 27.86 21.07 2.22
C ALA A 360 28.12 19.99 3.30
N GLY A 361 27.44 18.84 3.22
CA GLY A 361 27.49 17.80 4.24
C GLY A 361 28.86 17.11 4.34
N VAL A 362 29.36 16.57 3.21
CA VAL A 362 30.68 15.91 3.17
C VAL A 362 31.80 16.93 3.38
N GLY A 363 31.72 18.10 2.74
CA GLY A 363 32.73 19.15 2.87
C GLY A 363 32.88 19.63 4.32
N LYS A 364 31.76 19.80 5.05
CA LYS A 364 31.76 20.20 6.46
C LYS A 364 32.45 19.14 7.32
N TYR A 365 32.04 17.87 7.17
CA TYR A 365 32.64 16.78 7.93
C TYR A 365 34.16 16.68 7.69
N LEU A 366 34.59 16.74 6.42
CA LEU A 366 36.01 16.67 6.07
C LEU A 366 36.79 17.88 6.63
N LYS A 367 36.27 19.11 6.54
CA LYS A 367 36.89 20.30 7.14
C LYS A 367 37.01 20.20 8.66
N GLU A 368 36.02 19.62 9.34
CA GLU A 368 36.08 19.36 10.79
C GLU A 368 37.12 18.28 11.17
N LYS A 369 37.46 17.35 10.28
CA LYS A 369 38.57 16.40 10.48
C LYS A 369 39.94 17.00 10.16
N ASN A 370 40.05 17.74 9.07
CA ASN A 370 41.25 18.49 8.73
C ASN A 370 40.91 19.73 7.90
N GLN A 371 41.27 20.91 8.42
CA GLN A 371 41.03 22.19 7.75
C GLN A 371 41.87 22.39 6.48
N SER A 372 42.98 21.66 6.30
CA SER A 372 43.86 21.79 5.11
C SER A 372 43.30 21.13 3.85
N ILE A 373 42.23 20.32 3.94
CA ILE A 373 41.65 19.62 2.79
C ILE A 373 41.09 20.64 1.80
N ARG A 374 41.48 20.55 0.52
CA ARG A 374 40.88 21.37 -0.54
C ARG A 374 39.52 20.81 -0.91
N ILE A 375 38.48 21.64 -0.88
CA ILE A 375 37.13 21.27 -1.33
C ILE A 375 36.92 21.92 -2.69
N VAL A 376 36.56 21.14 -3.72
CA VAL A 376 36.40 21.64 -5.11
C VAL A 376 35.00 21.32 -5.61
N ALA A 377 34.25 22.38 -5.91
CA ALA A 377 32.98 22.34 -6.60
C ALA A 377 33.21 22.26 -8.12
N VAL A 378 32.57 21.31 -8.80
CA VAL A 378 32.61 21.17 -10.26
C VAL A 378 31.31 21.67 -10.89
N GLU A 379 31.42 22.54 -11.89
CA GLU A 379 30.28 23.07 -12.65
C GLU A 379 30.50 23.03 -14.17
N PRO A 380 29.44 23.14 -15.00
CA PRO A 380 29.54 23.06 -16.45
C PRO A 380 30.12 24.36 -17.02
N ALA A 381 31.15 24.27 -17.85
CA ALA A 381 31.73 25.43 -18.53
C ALA A 381 30.73 26.13 -19.47
N GLU A 382 29.72 25.41 -19.97
CA GLU A 382 28.62 25.97 -20.76
C GLU A 382 27.59 26.72 -19.92
N SER A 383 27.58 26.58 -18.59
CA SER A 383 26.65 27.24 -17.65
C SER A 383 27.33 27.58 -16.30
N PRO A 384 28.36 28.45 -16.30
CA PRO A 384 29.24 28.68 -15.15
C PRO A 384 28.60 29.59 -14.08
N VAL A 385 27.65 29.02 -13.34
CA VAL A 385 26.82 29.61 -12.26
C VAL A 385 27.61 30.21 -11.07
N LEU A 386 28.43 29.36 -10.46
CA LEU A 386 29.14 29.61 -9.21
C LEU A 386 30.39 30.49 -9.42
N SER A 387 30.97 30.44 -10.62
CA SER A 387 32.01 31.37 -11.08
C SER A 387 31.47 32.68 -11.71
N GLY A 388 30.15 32.91 -11.67
CA GLY A 388 29.55 34.23 -11.91
C GLY A 388 29.14 34.55 -13.35
N GLY A 389 29.02 33.55 -14.22
CA GLY A 389 28.55 33.69 -15.61
C GLY A 389 27.02 33.74 -15.76
N LYS A 390 26.49 32.99 -16.72
CA LYS A 390 25.02 32.89 -16.98
C LYS A 390 24.57 31.44 -17.07
N ALA A 391 23.36 31.19 -16.56
CA ALA A 391 22.67 29.91 -16.67
C ALA A 391 22.37 29.57 -18.13
N SER A 392 22.61 28.31 -18.52
CA SER A 392 22.56 27.83 -19.90
C SER A 392 22.35 26.30 -19.95
N LYS A 393 22.04 25.74 -21.12
CA LYS A 393 21.83 24.29 -21.29
C LYS A 393 23.16 23.56 -21.45
N HIS A 394 23.48 22.70 -20.50
CA HIS A 394 24.61 21.74 -20.54
C HIS A 394 24.12 20.30 -20.73
N ARG A 395 25.05 19.36 -20.95
CA ARG A 395 24.76 17.91 -21.06
C ARG A 395 25.26 17.08 -19.87
N ILE A 396 25.94 17.69 -18.89
CA ILE A 396 26.27 17.03 -17.61
C ILE A 396 24.98 16.85 -16.79
N GLN A 397 24.54 15.60 -16.62
CA GLN A 397 23.33 15.23 -15.89
C GLN A 397 23.58 15.21 -14.36
N GLY A 398 22.60 15.65 -13.56
CA GLY A 398 22.67 15.67 -12.09
C GLY A 398 23.24 16.95 -11.48
N ILE A 399 23.61 17.94 -12.29
CA ILE A 399 24.07 19.27 -11.85
C ILE A 399 22.91 20.27 -11.88
N GLY A 400 22.83 21.14 -10.87
CA GLY A 400 21.83 22.20 -10.73
C GLY A 400 22.14 23.42 -11.62
N VAL A 401 21.12 24.24 -11.92
CA VAL A 401 21.21 25.31 -12.94
C VAL A 401 21.90 26.58 -12.44
N GLY A 402 23.09 26.42 -11.86
CA GLY A 402 23.86 27.48 -11.24
C GLY A 402 23.24 28.02 -9.95
N PHE A 403 23.65 29.25 -9.63
CA PHE A 403 23.40 29.99 -8.38
C PHE A 403 23.82 29.25 -7.09
N GLU A 404 24.33 30.02 -6.13
CA GLU A 404 24.63 29.49 -4.81
C GLU A 404 23.30 29.25 -4.07
N THR A 405 22.98 27.98 -3.77
CA THR A 405 21.75 27.63 -3.05
C THR A 405 21.82 28.14 -1.61
N GLU A 406 20.67 28.36 -0.95
CA GLU A 406 20.68 28.83 0.45
C GLU A 406 21.42 27.85 1.38
N ILE A 407 21.40 26.54 1.08
CA ILE A 407 22.27 25.52 1.69
C ILE A 407 23.74 25.96 1.62
N LEU A 408 24.24 26.25 0.41
CA LEU A 408 25.64 26.59 0.18
C LEU A 408 25.99 27.93 0.81
N LYS A 409 25.13 28.96 0.70
CA LYS A 409 25.35 30.25 1.37
C LYS A 409 25.47 30.11 2.89
N ALA A 410 24.60 29.33 3.52
CA ALA A 410 24.63 29.07 4.95
C ALA A 410 25.88 28.30 5.40
N HIS A 411 26.39 27.39 4.55
CA HIS A 411 27.55 26.56 4.86
C HIS A 411 28.89 27.13 4.38
N LYS A 412 28.91 28.12 3.47
CA LYS A 412 30.12 28.77 2.94
C LYS A 412 31.12 29.26 4.01
N PRO A 413 30.69 29.80 5.18
CA PRO A 413 31.62 30.18 6.25
C PRO A 413 32.31 28.99 6.93
N ILE A 414 31.77 27.78 6.77
CA ILE A 414 32.25 26.52 7.36
C ILE A 414 33.05 25.71 6.33
N ILE A 415 32.63 25.76 5.05
CA ILE A 415 33.27 25.07 3.92
C ILE A 415 33.82 26.05 2.88
N THR A 416 35.06 26.51 3.06
CA THR A 416 35.78 27.20 1.98
C THR A 416 36.01 26.21 0.83
N TYR A 417 35.37 26.46 -0.32
CA TYR A 417 35.50 25.66 -1.53
C TYR A 417 35.99 26.48 -2.74
N GLU A 418 36.74 25.82 -3.62
CA GLU A 418 37.15 26.31 -4.93
C GLU A 418 36.11 25.91 -5.99
N VAL A 419 36.05 26.59 -7.14
CA VAL A 419 35.18 26.23 -8.27
C VAL A 419 36.06 25.94 -9.50
N LYS A 420 35.88 24.76 -10.11
CA LYS A 420 36.47 24.39 -11.42
C LYS A 420 35.35 24.14 -12.43
N THR A 421 35.53 24.63 -13.66
CA THR A 421 34.58 24.47 -14.76
C THR A 421 35.03 23.36 -15.72
N ILE A 422 34.09 22.64 -16.33
CA ILE A 422 34.39 21.62 -17.36
C ILE A 422 33.30 21.53 -18.42
N TYR A 423 33.69 21.34 -19.69
CA TYR A 423 32.73 21.16 -20.78
C TYR A 423 32.08 19.77 -20.73
N SER A 424 30.82 19.67 -21.15
CA SER A 424 30.08 18.41 -21.11
C SER A 424 30.73 17.30 -21.94
N GLU A 425 31.40 17.61 -23.05
CA GLU A 425 32.07 16.59 -23.88
C GLU A 425 33.29 15.96 -23.19
N ASP A 426 34.06 16.74 -22.42
CA ASP A 426 35.20 16.22 -21.65
C ASP A 426 34.71 15.31 -20.52
N ALA A 427 33.65 15.73 -19.83
CA ALA A 427 32.97 14.93 -18.82
C ALA A 427 32.37 13.62 -19.39
N ILE A 428 31.72 13.69 -20.56
CA ILE A 428 31.21 12.51 -21.30
C ILE A 428 32.37 11.59 -21.70
N THR A 429 33.48 12.16 -22.17
CA THR A 429 34.66 11.40 -22.60
C THR A 429 35.31 10.68 -21.42
N LYS A 430 35.44 11.32 -20.25
CA LYS A 430 35.97 10.68 -19.04
C LYS A 430 35.01 9.66 -18.42
N ALA A 431 33.69 9.86 -18.48
CA ALA A 431 32.74 8.82 -18.09
C ALA A 431 32.83 7.57 -19.01
N ARG A 432 32.99 7.78 -20.33
CA ARG A 432 33.21 6.70 -21.31
C ARG A 432 34.55 5.99 -21.16
N MET A 433 35.60 6.72 -20.77
CA MET A 433 36.93 6.18 -20.47
C MET A 433 36.83 5.19 -19.31
N LEU A 434 36.27 5.61 -18.17
CA LEU A 434 36.06 4.77 -16.99
C LEU A 434 35.23 3.51 -17.30
N ALA A 435 34.16 3.64 -18.09
CA ALA A 435 33.32 2.51 -18.49
C ALA A 435 33.98 1.52 -19.45
N ARG A 436 35.09 1.89 -20.12
CA ARG A 436 35.80 1.06 -21.11
C ARG A 436 37.12 0.50 -20.61
N GLU A 437 37.86 1.29 -19.85
CA GLU A 437 39.23 1.01 -19.42
C GLU A 437 39.26 0.44 -17.99
N GLU A 438 38.37 0.93 -17.11
CA GLU A 438 38.25 0.48 -15.70
C GLU A 438 37.01 -0.41 -15.47
N GLY A 439 36.16 -0.61 -16.48
CA GLY A 439 34.87 -1.31 -16.37
C GLY A 439 33.80 -0.58 -15.54
N LEU A 440 34.07 0.65 -15.09
CA LEU A 440 33.21 1.41 -14.18
C LEU A 440 32.15 2.22 -14.94
N LEU A 441 30.95 1.65 -15.04
CA LEU A 441 29.76 2.31 -15.62
C LEU A 441 29.28 3.48 -14.74
N VAL A 442 29.81 4.68 -15.01
CA VAL A 442 29.51 5.90 -14.24
C VAL A 442 28.79 6.99 -15.04
N GLY A 443 28.04 7.84 -14.34
CA GLY A 443 27.35 8.99 -14.92
C GLY A 443 28.28 10.13 -15.35
N ILE A 444 27.79 11.04 -16.20
CA ILE A 444 28.57 12.16 -16.77
C ILE A 444 29.12 13.08 -15.66
N SER A 445 28.39 13.27 -14.55
CA SER A 445 28.84 14.01 -13.37
C SER A 445 30.04 13.38 -12.67
N ALA A 446 30.13 12.05 -12.61
CA ALA A 446 31.32 11.37 -12.10
C ALA A 446 32.51 11.52 -13.06
N GLY A 447 32.27 11.45 -14.38
CA GLY A 447 33.28 11.79 -15.39
C GLY A 447 33.81 13.22 -15.25
N ALA A 448 32.93 14.19 -14.93
CA ALA A 448 33.30 15.58 -14.64
C ALA A 448 34.20 15.68 -13.40
N ASN A 449 33.84 15.02 -12.30
CA ASN A 449 34.64 15.01 -11.07
C ASN A 449 36.02 14.39 -11.30
N ILE A 450 36.09 13.23 -11.97
CA ILE A 450 37.35 12.53 -12.25
C ILE A 450 38.27 13.33 -13.17
N ALA A 451 37.74 14.07 -14.14
CA ALA A 451 38.54 14.97 -14.97
C ALA A 451 39.26 16.05 -14.13
N VAL A 452 38.53 16.68 -13.20
CA VAL A 452 39.08 17.71 -12.29
C VAL A 452 40.03 17.10 -11.26
N CYS A 453 39.79 15.86 -10.79
CA CYS A 453 40.76 15.12 -9.98
C CYS A 453 42.09 14.89 -10.72
N LEU A 454 42.05 14.50 -12.00
CA LEU A 454 43.25 14.27 -12.81
C LEU A 454 44.02 15.57 -13.11
N GLU A 455 43.31 16.68 -13.28
CA GLU A 455 43.91 18.02 -13.39
C GLU A 455 44.65 18.39 -12.09
N ALA A 456 43.99 18.28 -10.93
CA ALA A 456 44.59 18.55 -9.62
C ALA A 456 45.76 17.61 -9.29
N LEU A 457 45.69 16.33 -9.69
CA LEU A 457 46.81 15.40 -9.58
C LEU A 457 48.01 15.85 -10.44
N THR A 458 47.74 16.39 -11.64
CA THR A 458 48.77 16.93 -12.53
C THR A 458 49.42 18.20 -11.98
N GLU A 459 48.65 19.08 -11.32
CA GLU A 459 49.18 20.24 -10.56
C GLU A 459 50.15 19.78 -9.46
N LEU A 460 49.79 18.73 -8.70
CA LEU A 460 50.59 18.20 -7.59
C LEU A 460 51.86 17.44 -8.04
N VAL A 461 51.80 16.70 -9.15
CA VAL A 461 52.88 15.76 -9.55
C VAL A 461 53.90 16.38 -10.50
N ARG A 462 53.56 17.45 -11.25
CA ARG A 462 54.51 18.16 -12.13
C ARG A 462 55.86 18.53 -11.47
N PRO A 463 55.92 19.07 -10.24
CA PRO A 463 57.19 19.42 -9.58
C PRO A 463 58.09 18.21 -9.26
N ALA A 464 57.52 17.00 -9.18
CA ALA A 464 58.26 15.75 -8.95
C ALA A 464 58.77 15.15 -10.27
N LEU A 465 57.92 15.07 -11.31
CA LEU A 465 58.30 14.55 -12.63
C LEU A 465 59.39 15.37 -13.31
N ALA A 466 59.40 16.70 -13.11
CA ALA A 466 60.43 17.60 -13.62
C ALA A 466 61.86 17.32 -13.06
N LYS A 467 62.05 16.31 -12.22
CA LYS A 467 63.35 15.83 -11.72
C LYS A 467 63.68 14.37 -12.07
N LYS A 468 62.76 13.59 -12.65
CA LYS A 468 62.96 12.17 -13.03
C LYS A 468 62.03 11.71 -14.16
N ALA A 469 62.53 11.67 -15.38
CA ALA A 469 62.10 10.79 -16.48
C ALA A 469 63.17 10.86 -17.60
N THR A 470 63.28 9.81 -18.43
CA THR A 470 64.16 9.74 -19.60
C THR A 470 63.40 9.20 -20.82
N GLU A 471 63.85 9.50 -22.05
CA GLU A 471 63.04 9.33 -23.27
C GLU A 471 62.64 7.87 -23.58
N GLU A 472 63.34 6.86 -23.04
CA GLU A 472 63.04 5.45 -23.28
C GLU A 472 61.66 5.02 -22.72
N ASP A 473 61.25 5.55 -21.56
CA ASP A 473 60.00 5.18 -20.87
C ASP A 473 58.73 5.48 -21.70
N ILE A 474 58.82 6.41 -22.65
CA ILE A 474 57.68 6.88 -23.48
C ILE A 474 57.40 5.94 -24.66
N THR A 475 58.38 5.13 -25.07
CA THR A 475 58.30 4.37 -26.34
C THR A 475 57.48 3.09 -26.22
N GLU A 476 57.49 2.43 -25.06
CA GLU A 476 56.83 1.12 -24.87
C GLU A 476 55.29 1.23 -24.84
N PHE A 477 54.77 2.32 -24.26
CA PHE A 477 53.33 2.54 -24.06
C PHE A 477 52.53 2.58 -25.38
N HIS A 478 53.13 3.08 -26.47
CA HIS A 478 52.47 3.21 -27.77
C HIS A 478 52.36 1.89 -28.56
N ARG A 479 52.99 0.80 -28.11
CA ARG A 479 53.16 -0.42 -28.91
C ARG A 479 52.03 -1.45 -28.77
N ILE A 480 51.29 -1.41 -27.67
CA ILE A 480 50.30 -2.45 -27.31
C ILE A 480 48.91 -2.17 -27.92
N ASN A 481 48.57 -0.91 -28.20
CA ASN A 481 47.20 -0.47 -28.47
C ASN A 481 46.78 -0.55 -29.97
N ALA A 482 47.31 -1.53 -30.72
CA ALA A 482 47.22 -1.55 -32.20
C ALA A 482 47.02 -2.95 -32.83
N ALA A 483 46.38 -3.88 -32.14
CA ALA A 483 45.93 -5.18 -32.66
C ALA A 483 44.76 -5.73 -31.81
N PHE A 484 43.71 -6.36 -32.34
CA PHE A 484 43.29 -6.59 -33.73
C PHE A 484 41.76 -6.80 -33.76
N CYS A 485 41.06 -6.42 -34.83
CA CYS A 485 39.62 -6.70 -35.02
C CYS A 485 39.38 -7.35 -36.38
N SER A 486 38.84 -8.58 -36.44
CA SER A 486 38.32 -9.18 -37.69
C SER A 486 37.65 -10.55 -37.50
N SER A 487 36.43 -10.70 -38.06
CA SER A 487 35.76 -11.93 -38.60
C SER A 487 35.49 -13.13 -37.64
N TRP A 488 34.53 -14.04 -37.87
CA TRP A 488 33.93 -14.62 -39.10
C TRP A 488 32.39 -14.91 -39.01
N VAL A 489 31.84 -15.47 -40.11
CA VAL A 489 30.43 -15.87 -40.41
C VAL A 489 30.53 -17.25 -41.18
N GLU A 490 29.55 -18.08 -41.58
CA GLU A 490 28.12 -17.92 -41.93
C GLU A 490 27.36 -19.28 -42.10
N MET A 491 26.03 -19.29 -41.91
CA MET A 491 24.99 -20.23 -42.45
C MET A 491 24.91 -21.75 -42.10
N GLY A 492 23.68 -22.30 -42.24
CA GLY A 492 23.31 -23.73 -42.27
C GLY A 492 21.77 -23.95 -42.21
N GLU A 493 21.17 -24.80 -43.08
CA GLU A 493 19.70 -24.85 -43.34
C GLU A 493 19.04 -26.27 -43.36
N GLU A 494 17.70 -26.31 -43.19
CA GLU A 494 16.70 -27.39 -43.43
C GLU A 494 16.90 -28.77 -42.69
N ILE A 495 15.97 -29.75 -42.57
CA ILE A 495 14.75 -30.27 -43.28
C ILE A 495 13.79 -30.85 -42.17
N LYS A 496 12.46 -30.65 -42.05
CA LYS A 496 11.22 -30.89 -42.87
C LYS A 496 10.52 -32.28 -42.75
N ASN A 497 9.22 -32.24 -42.37
CA ASN A 497 8.07 -33.13 -42.72
C ASN A 497 7.66 -34.41 -41.92
N GLY A 498 6.33 -34.66 -41.88
CA GLY A 498 5.57 -35.84 -41.34
C GLY A 498 4.58 -35.44 -40.22
N GLU A 499 3.25 -35.31 -40.38
CA GLU A 499 2.15 -36.24 -40.80
C GLU A 499 1.76 -37.32 -39.74
N GLU A 500 0.49 -37.67 -39.44
CA GLU A 500 -0.82 -36.95 -39.48
C GLU A 500 -1.92 -37.75 -38.68
N GLY A 501 -2.77 -37.10 -37.86
CA GLY A 501 -4.03 -37.64 -37.28
C GLY A 501 -3.96 -38.78 -36.23
N PRO A 502 -5.10 -39.29 -35.68
CA PRO A 502 -6.51 -38.89 -35.89
C PRO A 502 -7.33 -38.58 -34.59
N ASP A 503 -8.60 -38.19 -34.76
CA ASP A 503 -9.64 -38.05 -33.71
C ASP A 503 -10.01 -39.35 -32.96
N MET A 504 -10.65 -39.21 -31.78
CA MET A 504 -11.73 -40.09 -31.31
C MET A 504 -12.62 -39.40 -30.25
N ALA A 505 -13.91 -39.78 -30.17
CA ALA A 505 -14.96 -39.08 -29.43
C ALA A 505 -15.20 -39.57 -27.97
N ALA A 506 -16.01 -38.82 -27.21
CA ALA A 506 -16.30 -39.04 -25.80
C ALA A 506 -17.57 -39.89 -25.53
N PRO A 507 -17.57 -40.71 -24.47
CA PRO A 507 -18.72 -40.97 -23.59
C PRO A 507 -18.68 -40.05 -22.34
N GLY A 508 -19.67 -39.94 -21.48
CA GLY A 508 -20.99 -40.59 -21.37
C GLY A 508 -21.50 -40.40 -19.93
N GLU A 509 -22.80 -40.20 -19.72
CA GLU A 509 -23.34 -39.76 -18.42
C GLU A 509 -23.44 -40.90 -17.39
N GLU A 510 -22.90 -40.69 -16.18
CA GLU A 510 -23.38 -41.37 -14.96
C GLU A 510 -23.04 -40.52 -13.71
N GLU A 511 -24.04 -40.16 -12.90
CA GLU A 511 -23.83 -39.31 -11.71
C GLU A 511 -23.27 -40.12 -10.52
N GLN A 512 -22.11 -39.72 -10.00
CA GLN A 512 -21.68 -40.06 -8.64
C GLN A 512 -21.15 -38.84 -7.90
N GLU A 513 -21.61 -38.63 -6.66
CA GLU A 513 -21.17 -37.56 -5.77
C GLU A 513 -19.74 -37.80 -5.23
N GLN A 514 -18.72 -37.61 -6.06
CA GLN A 514 -17.30 -37.67 -5.64
C GLN A 514 -16.67 -36.28 -5.51
N GLY A 515 -17.35 -35.40 -4.77
CA GLY A 515 -16.76 -34.16 -4.28
C GLY A 515 -15.53 -34.45 -3.42
N ARG A 516 -14.41 -33.75 -3.70
CA ARG A 516 -13.12 -33.99 -3.05
C ARG A 516 -13.16 -33.87 -1.53
N LYS A 517 -12.29 -34.63 -0.85
CA LYS A 517 -12.25 -34.70 0.62
C LYS A 517 -11.46 -33.58 1.29
N GLY A 518 -11.95 -32.34 1.15
CA GLY A 518 -11.56 -31.19 1.98
C GLY A 518 -12.53 -30.97 3.16
N ILE A 519 -12.52 -29.77 3.75
CA ILE A 519 -12.96 -29.53 5.14
C ILE A 519 -14.36 -30.07 5.50
N PRO A 520 -15.47 -29.84 4.77
CA PRO A 520 -16.77 -30.43 5.10
C PRO A 520 -16.87 -31.97 4.96
N SER A 521 -15.94 -32.64 4.28
CA SER A 521 -15.86 -34.11 4.30
C SER A 521 -15.26 -34.67 5.61
N LEU A 522 -14.59 -33.82 6.39
CA LEU A 522 -14.18 -34.08 7.77
C LEU A 522 -15.37 -34.08 8.75
N LEU A 523 -16.59 -33.99 8.22
CA LEU A 523 -17.86 -34.18 8.91
C LEU A 523 -18.62 -35.45 8.44
N SER A 524 -18.06 -36.25 7.52
CA SER A 524 -18.66 -37.49 7.02
C SER A 524 -17.87 -38.74 7.45
N SER A 525 -18.26 -39.31 8.60
CA SER A 525 -18.13 -40.73 9.00
C SER A 525 -16.80 -41.47 8.75
N ARG A 526 -15.66 -40.79 8.82
CA ARG A 526 -14.36 -41.42 9.11
C ARG A 526 -14.01 -41.24 10.59
N GLU A 527 -13.17 -42.12 11.13
CA GLU A 527 -12.67 -41.97 12.51
C GLU A 527 -11.78 -40.73 12.63
N GLU A 528 -10.78 -40.59 11.76
CA GLU A 528 -9.78 -39.52 11.78
C GLU A 528 -9.98 -38.51 10.65
N ASN A 529 -9.75 -37.23 10.97
CA ASN A 529 -9.84 -36.06 10.09
C ASN A 529 -8.45 -35.48 9.78
N ILE A 530 -7.51 -36.33 9.38
CA ILE A 530 -6.12 -35.92 9.08
C ILE A 530 -5.90 -36.00 7.57
N ALA A 531 -5.49 -34.89 6.96
CA ALA A 531 -5.07 -34.87 5.56
C ALA A 531 -3.76 -35.66 5.41
N SER A 532 -3.72 -36.59 4.47
CA SER A 532 -2.56 -37.47 4.28
C SER A 532 -1.42 -36.83 3.46
N ASN A 533 -1.66 -35.65 2.89
CA ASN A 533 -0.71 -34.81 2.17
C ASN A 533 -1.30 -33.39 1.95
N ILE A 534 -0.51 -32.46 1.39
CA ILE A 534 -0.94 -31.06 1.21
C ILE A 534 -2.00 -30.86 0.12
N THR A 535 -2.06 -31.73 -0.91
CA THR A 535 -3.02 -31.58 -2.00
C THR A 535 -4.46 -31.94 -1.59
N GLN A 536 -4.64 -32.71 -0.51
CA GLN A 536 -5.95 -32.95 0.09
C GLN A 536 -6.52 -31.73 0.85
N LEU A 537 -5.71 -30.69 1.05
CA LEU A 537 -6.14 -29.40 1.60
C LEU A 537 -6.50 -28.37 0.51
N ILE A 538 -6.47 -28.75 -0.77
CA ILE A 538 -6.89 -27.89 -1.89
C ILE A 538 -8.42 -27.98 -2.07
N GLY A 539 -9.11 -26.84 -1.94
CA GLY A 539 -10.56 -26.71 -2.04
C GLY A 539 -11.28 -26.54 -0.71
N TRP A 540 -12.61 -26.43 -0.75
CA TRP A 540 -13.47 -26.20 0.42
C TRP A 540 -13.10 -24.98 1.27
N THR A 541 -12.72 -23.89 0.61
CA THR A 541 -12.49 -22.57 1.21
C THR A 541 -13.82 -21.97 1.69
N PRO A 542 -13.85 -21.09 2.71
CA PRO A 542 -15.11 -20.53 3.20
C PRO A 542 -15.69 -19.42 2.28
N LEU A 543 -17.00 -19.19 2.37
CA LEU A 543 -17.66 -17.94 1.97
C LEU A 543 -17.69 -16.97 3.16
N VAL A 544 -17.53 -15.67 2.90
CA VAL A 544 -17.65 -14.60 3.90
C VAL A 544 -18.47 -13.42 3.37
N GLU A 545 -19.32 -12.83 4.23
CA GLU A 545 -20.20 -11.70 3.89
C GLU A 545 -19.52 -10.35 4.20
N MET A 546 -19.55 -9.42 3.23
CA MET A 546 -18.91 -8.09 3.30
C MET A 546 -19.90 -7.03 3.82
N LYS A 547 -20.22 -7.11 5.11
CA LYS A 547 -21.29 -6.30 5.73
C LYS A 547 -20.94 -4.83 5.87
N ASN A 548 -19.68 -4.51 6.18
CA ASN A 548 -19.26 -3.14 6.42
C ASN A 548 -19.15 -2.37 5.11
N ILE A 549 -18.61 -2.98 4.04
CA ILE A 549 -18.61 -2.39 2.69
C ILE A 549 -20.03 -2.18 2.20
N ALA A 550 -20.90 -3.20 2.24
CA ALA A 550 -22.29 -3.06 1.77
C ALA A 550 -23.04 -1.93 2.50
N LYS A 551 -22.86 -1.84 3.83
CA LYS A 551 -23.41 -0.75 4.67
C LYS A 551 -22.83 0.62 4.32
N ASN A 552 -21.53 0.72 4.06
CA ASN A 552 -20.84 1.99 3.78
C ASN A 552 -21.18 2.55 2.38
N GLU A 553 -21.42 1.68 1.39
CA GLU A 553 -21.93 2.08 0.08
C GLU A 553 -23.45 2.35 0.08
N GLY A 554 -24.18 1.89 1.11
CA GLY A 554 -25.64 2.00 1.20
C GLY A 554 -26.42 0.99 0.34
N VAL A 555 -25.73 0.04 -0.30
CA VAL A 555 -26.35 -0.97 -1.18
C VAL A 555 -27.14 -2.00 -0.38
N GLN A 556 -28.24 -2.51 -0.97
CA GLN A 556 -29.17 -3.43 -0.30
C GLN A 556 -29.04 -4.89 -0.79
N ALA A 557 -28.02 -5.20 -1.58
CA ALA A 557 -27.66 -6.57 -1.97
C ALA A 557 -26.71 -7.20 -0.92
N ARG A 558 -26.75 -8.53 -0.80
CA ARG A 558 -25.83 -9.29 0.05
C ARG A 558 -24.54 -9.59 -0.72
N LEU A 559 -23.46 -8.89 -0.36
CA LEU A 559 -22.14 -9.08 -0.96
C LEU A 559 -21.38 -10.21 -0.26
N VAL A 560 -20.99 -11.25 -0.99
CA VAL A 560 -20.34 -12.46 -0.44
C VAL A 560 -19.09 -12.81 -1.25
N GLY A 561 -17.98 -13.16 -0.58
CA GLY A 561 -16.72 -13.52 -1.23
C GLY A 561 -16.21 -14.92 -0.84
N LYS A 562 -15.73 -15.69 -1.82
CA LYS A 562 -15.12 -17.01 -1.65
C LYS A 562 -13.61 -16.87 -1.39
N MET A 563 -13.17 -17.35 -0.22
CA MET A 563 -11.82 -17.14 0.33
C MET A 563 -10.75 -18.05 -0.31
N GLU A 564 -10.51 -17.94 -1.62
CA GLU A 564 -9.41 -18.66 -2.29
C GLU A 564 -8.01 -18.21 -1.84
N ALA A 565 -7.93 -17.12 -1.08
CA ALA A 565 -6.77 -16.75 -0.27
C ALA A 565 -6.43 -17.77 0.85
N TYR A 566 -7.32 -18.72 1.18
CA TYR A 566 -7.08 -19.79 2.18
C TYR A 566 -6.79 -21.16 1.54
N GLN A 567 -6.45 -21.19 0.25
CA GLN A 567 -5.81 -22.37 -0.35
C GLN A 567 -4.41 -22.59 0.26
N PRO A 568 -3.81 -23.80 0.15
CA PRO A 568 -2.55 -24.14 0.81
C PRO A 568 -1.38 -23.18 0.55
N LEU A 569 -1.26 -22.65 -0.67
CA LEU A 569 -0.38 -21.55 -1.03
C LEU A 569 -1.19 -20.34 -1.48
N CYS A 570 -2.12 -19.92 -0.62
CA CYS A 570 -2.82 -18.64 -0.62
C CYS A 570 -3.39 -18.18 -1.97
N SER A 571 -3.79 -19.09 -2.88
CA SER A 571 -4.43 -18.72 -4.15
C SER A 571 -5.30 -19.80 -4.79
N VAL A 572 -6.35 -19.33 -5.48
CA VAL A 572 -7.23 -20.08 -6.39
C VAL A 572 -6.49 -20.98 -7.39
N LYS A 573 -5.25 -20.63 -7.73
CA LYS A 573 -4.44 -21.34 -8.72
C LYS A 573 -3.96 -22.72 -8.27
N ASP A 574 -3.98 -23.01 -6.97
CA ASP A 574 -3.71 -24.34 -6.41
C ASP A 574 -4.71 -25.37 -6.97
N ARG A 575 -5.99 -24.99 -7.15
CA ARG A 575 -7.02 -25.85 -7.77
C ARG A 575 -6.66 -26.20 -9.22
N SER A 576 -6.33 -25.19 -10.02
CA SER A 576 -6.00 -25.38 -11.45
C SER A 576 -4.69 -26.16 -11.63
N ALA A 577 -3.68 -25.88 -10.81
CA ALA A 577 -2.42 -26.60 -10.84
C ALA A 577 -2.62 -28.09 -10.53
N LEU A 578 -3.43 -28.40 -9.51
CA LEU A 578 -3.71 -29.77 -9.12
C LEU A 578 -4.49 -30.52 -10.20
N ARG A 579 -5.57 -29.96 -10.77
CA ARG A 579 -6.33 -30.69 -11.80
C ARG A 579 -5.57 -30.82 -13.12
N MET A 580 -4.78 -29.83 -13.54
CA MET A 580 -3.99 -29.95 -14.78
C MET A 580 -2.93 -31.06 -14.69
N ILE A 581 -2.32 -31.25 -13.50
CA ILE A 581 -1.39 -32.36 -13.28
C ILE A 581 -2.13 -33.71 -13.24
N GLU A 582 -3.27 -33.80 -12.55
CA GLU A 582 -4.03 -35.04 -12.45
C GLU A 582 -4.66 -35.46 -13.79
N ASP A 583 -5.19 -34.52 -14.56
CA ASP A 583 -5.68 -34.74 -15.92
C ASP A 583 -4.59 -35.30 -16.85
N ALA A 584 -3.35 -34.82 -16.70
CA ALA A 584 -2.20 -35.30 -17.45
C ALA A 584 -1.68 -36.66 -16.95
N GLU A 585 -1.80 -36.99 -15.65
CA GLU A 585 -1.54 -38.33 -15.10
C GLU A 585 -2.60 -39.33 -15.60
N GLU A 586 -3.89 -38.97 -15.53
CA GLU A 586 -5.04 -39.78 -15.96
C GLU A 586 -4.99 -40.11 -17.45
N LYS A 587 -4.48 -39.19 -18.27
CA LYS A 587 -4.22 -39.38 -19.71
C LYS A 587 -2.87 -40.04 -20.02
N GLY A 588 -2.05 -40.34 -19.01
CA GLY A 588 -0.73 -40.96 -19.18
C GLY A 588 0.32 -40.06 -19.87
N LEU A 589 0.07 -38.75 -19.95
CA LEU A 589 0.97 -37.76 -20.58
C LEU A 589 2.19 -37.46 -19.71
N ILE A 590 2.08 -37.65 -18.39
CA ILE A 590 3.14 -37.39 -17.41
C ILE A 590 3.24 -38.53 -16.39
N THR A 591 4.43 -38.77 -15.84
CA THR A 591 4.70 -39.83 -14.84
C THR A 591 5.69 -39.33 -13.78
N PRO A 592 5.41 -39.49 -12.46
CA PRO A 592 6.29 -39.01 -11.41
C PRO A 592 7.69 -39.65 -11.48
N GLY A 593 8.73 -38.88 -11.15
CA GLY A 593 10.13 -39.32 -11.24
C GLY A 593 10.68 -39.54 -12.67
N VAL A 594 9.83 -39.49 -13.70
CA VAL A 594 10.21 -39.65 -15.12
C VAL A 594 10.04 -38.33 -15.88
N THR A 595 8.92 -37.64 -15.67
CA THR A 595 8.59 -36.42 -16.41
C THR A 595 9.14 -35.16 -15.73
N THR A 596 9.68 -34.24 -16.54
CA THR A 596 9.96 -32.85 -16.12
C THR A 596 8.79 -31.94 -16.53
N LEU A 597 8.12 -31.32 -15.55
CA LEU A 597 7.09 -30.32 -15.80
C LEU A 597 7.72 -28.95 -16.07
N ILE A 598 7.27 -28.23 -17.09
CA ILE A 598 7.82 -26.94 -17.53
C ILE A 598 6.67 -25.97 -17.78
N GLU A 599 6.64 -24.79 -17.15
CA GLU A 599 5.53 -23.83 -17.36
C GLU A 599 6.05 -22.39 -17.52
N PRO A 600 5.50 -21.61 -18.49
CA PRO A 600 5.75 -20.16 -18.60
C PRO A 600 4.93 -19.41 -17.53
N THR A 601 5.53 -19.11 -16.38
CA THR A 601 4.79 -18.57 -15.23
C THR A 601 5.60 -17.73 -14.25
N SER A 602 5.11 -16.51 -14.02
CA SER A 602 5.66 -15.52 -13.07
C SER A 602 4.71 -15.17 -11.92
N GLY A 603 3.74 -16.05 -11.63
CA GLY A 603 2.66 -15.78 -10.67
C GLY A 603 2.11 -17.02 -9.99
N ASN A 604 0.94 -16.86 -9.35
CA ASN A 604 0.33 -17.86 -8.46
C ASN A 604 0.19 -19.28 -9.06
N LEU A 605 0.13 -19.43 -10.39
CA LEU A 605 0.12 -20.76 -11.01
C LEU A 605 1.42 -21.52 -10.77
N GLY A 606 2.60 -20.92 -11.01
CA GLY A 606 3.87 -21.61 -10.79
C GLY A 606 4.05 -22.05 -9.34
N ILE A 607 3.51 -21.25 -8.42
CA ILE A 607 3.51 -21.53 -6.98
C ILE A 607 2.60 -22.74 -6.66
N GLY A 608 1.38 -22.79 -7.21
CA GLY A 608 0.51 -23.98 -7.09
C GLY A 608 1.05 -25.21 -7.82
N LEU A 609 1.78 -25.04 -8.93
CA LEU A 609 2.39 -26.14 -9.68
C LEU A 609 3.58 -26.75 -8.95
N VAL A 610 4.50 -25.94 -8.40
CA VAL A 610 5.62 -26.50 -7.60
C VAL A 610 5.11 -27.25 -6.37
N LEU A 611 4.05 -26.78 -5.71
CA LEU A 611 3.41 -27.49 -4.60
C LEU A 611 2.99 -28.92 -4.97
N VAL A 612 2.22 -29.04 -6.05
CA VAL A 612 1.67 -30.31 -6.51
C VAL A 612 2.79 -31.20 -7.09
N ALA A 613 3.75 -30.61 -7.81
CA ALA A 613 4.91 -31.29 -8.35
C ALA A 613 5.78 -31.90 -7.23
N VAL A 614 6.15 -31.12 -6.22
CA VAL A 614 6.90 -31.59 -5.04
C VAL A 614 6.14 -32.71 -4.33
N GLN A 615 4.83 -32.55 -4.11
CA GLN A 615 4.04 -33.54 -3.39
C GLN A 615 3.89 -34.87 -4.15
N LYS A 616 3.83 -34.85 -5.49
CA LYS A 616 3.71 -36.04 -6.33
C LYS A 616 5.06 -36.64 -6.75
N GLY A 617 6.15 -35.88 -6.71
CA GLY A 617 7.50 -36.33 -7.09
C GLY A 617 7.90 -35.98 -8.52
N TYR A 618 7.47 -34.83 -9.04
CA TYR A 618 7.90 -34.28 -10.33
C TYR A 618 9.04 -33.27 -10.16
N ARG A 619 9.96 -33.26 -11.13
CA ARG A 619 10.85 -32.11 -11.37
C ARG A 619 10.04 -31.00 -12.02
N PHE A 620 10.15 -29.76 -11.54
CA PHE A 620 9.41 -28.61 -12.08
C PHE A 620 10.35 -27.44 -12.40
N ILE A 621 10.22 -26.91 -13.62
CA ILE A 621 10.96 -25.77 -14.15
C ILE A 621 9.97 -24.63 -14.43
N ALA A 622 10.09 -23.53 -13.69
CA ALA A 622 9.38 -22.30 -13.98
C ALA A 622 10.20 -21.43 -14.95
N VAL A 623 9.59 -20.95 -16.02
CA VAL A 623 10.20 -20.00 -16.96
C VAL A 623 9.55 -18.62 -16.76
N MET A 624 10.33 -17.56 -16.53
CA MET A 624 9.79 -16.18 -16.44
C MET A 624 10.78 -15.08 -16.87
N PRO A 625 10.32 -13.91 -17.33
CA PRO A 625 11.19 -12.78 -17.60
C PRO A 625 11.81 -12.17 -16.34
N ALA A 626 13.06 -11.73 -16.38
CA ALA A 626 13.81 -11.21 -15.23
C ALA A 626 13.24 -9.92 -14.59
N LYS A 627 12.18 -9.32 -15.16
CA LYS A 627 11.49 -8.12 -14.63
C LYS A 627 10.49 -8.41 -13.50
N TYR A 628 10.26 -9.66 -13.13
CA TYR A 628 9.32 -10.02 -12.06
C TYR A 628 10.00 -10.05 -10.68
N SER A 629 9.25 -9.66 -9.64
CA SER A 629 9.80 -9.35 -8.32
C SER A 629 10.52 -10.52 -7.66
N LEU A 630 11.61 -10.19 -6.96
CA LEU A 630 12.50 -11.15 -6.28
C LEU A 630 11.73 -12.11 -5.36
N ASP A 631 10.70 -11.62 -4.66
CA ASP A 631 9.83 -12.43 -3.78
C ASP A 631 9.25 -13.67 -4.49
N LYS A 632 8.81 -13.51 -5.74
CA LYS A 632 8.18 -14.60 -6.51
C LYS A 632 9.22 -15.61 -6.99
N GLN A 633 10.41 -15.14 -7.35
CA GLN A 633 11.56 -15.99 -7.66
C GLN A 633 11.94 -16.81 -6.41
N MET A 634 12.07 -16.14 -5.27
CA MET A 634 12.39 -16.75 -3.97
C MET A 634 11.37 -17.81 -3.56
N LEU A 635 10.07 -17.54 -3.66
CA LEU A 635 9.03 -18.51 -3.30
C LEU A 635 9.13 -19.80 -4.14
N LEU A 636 9.34 -19.67 -5.45
CA LEU A 636 9.52 -20.82 -6.35
C LEU A 636 10.78 -21.63 -5.99
N ARG A 637 11.94 -20.99 -5.85
CA ARG A 637 13.20 -21.65 -5.47
C ARG A 637 13.15 -22.27 -4.06
N PHE A 638 12.45 -21.62 -3.13
CA PHE A 638 12.28 -22.07 -1.75
C PHE A 638 11.40 -23.33 -1.67
N LEU A 639 10.30 -23.37 -2.43
CA LEU A 639 9.45 -24.57 -2.57
C LEU A 639 10.15 -25.70 -3.32
N GLY A 640 11.16 -25.40 -4.15
CA GLY A 640 12.02 -26.39 -4.80
C GLY A 640 11.94 -26.41 -6.33
N ALA A 641 11.34 -25.41 -6.96
CA ALA A 641 11.38 -25.26 -8.41
C ALA A 641 12.80 -24.92 -8.89
N GLU A 642 13.13 -25.43 -10.07
CA GLU A 642 14.12 -24.79 -10.92
C GLU A 642 13.49 -23.56 -11.57
N LEU A 643 14.30 -22.51 -11.80
CA LEU A 643 13.85 -21.24 -12.36
C LEU A 643 14.78 -20.87 -13.50
N ILE A 644 14.20 -20.53 -14.65
CA ILE A 644 14.92 -20.02 -15.81
C ILE A 644 14.40 -18.63 -16.08
N LEU A 645 15.30 -17.65 -16.01
CA LEU A 645 14.98 -16.28 -16.37
C LEU A 645 15.08 -16.08 -17.90
N THR A 646 14.27 -15.19 -18.45
CA THR A 646 14.32 -14.76 -19.85
C THR A 646 14.42 -13.24 -19.93
N ASP A 647 14.86 -12.72 -21.09
CA ASP A 647 15.01 -11.27 -21.31
C ASP A 647 13.64 -10.55 -21.11
N PRO A 648 13.57 -9.54 -20.21
CA PRO A 648 12.41 -8.66 -20.05
C PRO A 648 11.78 -8.10 -21.34
N ALA A 649 12.57 -7.88 -22.39
CA ALA A 649 12.16 -7.23 -23.64
C ALA A 649 11.35 -8.12 -24.58
N ILE A 650 11.69 -9.41 -24.69
CA ILE A 650 10.99 -10.40 -25.55
C ILE A 650 9.66 -10.92 -24.94
N GLY A 651 9.35 -10.52 -23.70
CA GLY A 651 8.00 -10.57 -23.15
C GLY A 651 7.44 -11.98 -22.93
N PHE A 652 6.18 -12.20 -23.34
CA PHE A 652 5.52 -13.51 -23.20
C PHE A 652 6.04 -14.52 -24.23
N ASN A 653 6.25 -14.07 -25.48
CA ASN A 653 6.74 -14.92 -26.57
C ASN A 653 8.10 -15.55 -26.19
N GLY A 654 9.03 -14.76 -25.65
CA GLY A 654 10.30 -15.28 -25.17
C GLY A 654 10.24 -16.29 -24.01
N MET A 655 9.13 -16.35 -23.24
CA MET A 655 8.88 -17.51 -22.36
C MET A 655 8.47 -18.74 -23.17
N MET A 656 7.55 -18.60 -24.13
CA MET A 656 7.09 -19.70 -24.98
C MET A 656 8.23 -20.29 -25.81
N ASP A 657 9.04 -19.45 -26.45
CA ASP A 657 10.23 -19.85 -27.21
C ASP A 657 11.19 -20.66 -26.34
N LYS A 658 11.43 -20.21 -25.09
CA LYS A 658 12.30 -20.91 -24.13
C LYS A 658 11.67 -22.18 -23.59
N VAL A 659 10.37 -22.22 -23.36
CA VAL A 659 9.64 -23.45 -22.99
C VAL A 659 9.74 -24.47 -24.12
N GLU A 660 9.57 -24.05 -25.39
CA GLU A 660 9.76 -24.93 -26.54
C GLU A 660 11.21 -25.45 -26.67
N GLU A 661 12.21 -24.59 -26.46
CA GLU A 661 13.63 -24.99 -26.44
C GLU A 661 13.90 -26.05 -25.37
N LEU A 662 13.36 -25.85 -24.15
CA LEU A 662 13.49 -26.79 -23.04
C LEU A 662 12.71 -28.08 -23.30
N MET A 663 11.52 -28.01 -23.91
CA MET A 663 10.72 -29.17 -24.30
C MET A 663 11.44 -30.02 -25.37
N LYS A 664 12.17 -29.38 -26.30
CA LYS A 664 12.96 -30.06 -27.35
C LYS A 664 14.27 -30.65 -26.82
N SER A 665 14.84 -30.10 -25.75
CA SER A 665 16.15 -30.49 -25.20
C SER A 665 16.10 -31.38 -23.96
N ILE A 666 14.99 -31.39 -23.21
CA ILE A 666 14.78 -32.25 -22.02
C ILE A 666 13.85 -33.41 -22.41
N PRO A 667 14.35 -34.67 -22.45
CA PRO A 667 13.51 -35.84 -22.69
C PRO A 667 12.43 -36.00 -21.61
N ASN A 668 11.26 -36.52 -22.00
CA ASN A 668 10.08 -36.66 -21.12
C ASN A 668 9.69 -35.33 -20.44
N SER A 669 9.75 -34.22 -21.16
CA SER A 669 9.23 -32.93 -20.69
C SER A 669 7.74 -32.77 -21.00
N HIS A 670 7.04 -31.95 -20.22
CA HIS A 670 5.63 -31.61 -20.47
C HIS A 670 5.29 -30.19 -20.01
N CYS A 671 4.50 -29.46 -20.82
CA CYS A 671 4.00 -28.12 -20.50
C CYS A 671 2.48 -28.16 -20.34
N LEU A 672 1.98 -27.55 -19.25
CA LEU A 672 0.58 -27.69 -18.84
C LEU A 672 -0.31 -26.58 -19.37
N ASN A 673 0.25 -25.39 -19.64
CA ASN A 673 -0.34 -24.23 -20.30
C ASN A 673 -1.76 -23.85 -19.80
N GLN A 674 -1.82 -23.06 -18.73
CA GLN A 674 -3.08 -22.63 -18.12
C GLN A 674 -4.07 -21.84 -19.02
N VAL A 675 -3.71 -21.37 -20.23
CA VAL A 675 -4.64 -20.59 -21.09
C VAL A 675 -5.29 -21.40 -22.22
N THR A 676 -4.81 -22.62 -22.47
CA THR A 676 -5.40 -23.56 -23.45
C THR A 676 -5.92 -24.84 -22.79
N ASN A 677 -5.41 -25.21 -21.61
CA ASN A 677 -5.74 -26.50 -20.99
C ASN A 677 -7.15 -26.56 -20.38
N PRO A 678 -8.05 -27.45 -20.84
CA PRO A 678 -9.43 -27.55 -20.38
C PRO A 678 -9.58 -28.05 -18.94
N ALA A 679 -8.55 -28.68 -18.36
CA ALA A 679 -8.54 -29.08 -16.95
C ALA A 679 -8.58 -27.87 -15.98
N ASN A 680 -8.21 -26.67 -16.44
CA ASN A 680 -8.28 -25.42 -15.67
C ASN A 680 -9.73 -24.97 -15.39
N PRO A 681 -10.63 -24.77 -16.38
CA PRO A 681 -12.05 -24.54 -16.08
C PRO A 681 -12.72 -25.75 -15.43
N GLU A 682 -12.29 -26.98 -15.74
CA GLU A 682 -12.85 -28.19 -15.14
C GLU A 682 -12.64 -28.25 -13.62
N ALA A 683 -11.47 -27.84 -13.11
CA ALA A 683 -11.22 -27.67 -11.67
C ALA A 683 -12.26 -26.78 -10.96
N HIS A 684 -12.77 -25.77 -11.68
CA HIS A 684 -13.76 -24.83 -11.17
C HIS A 684 -15.20 -25.32 -11.36
N PHE A 685 -15.47 -26.10 -12.40
CA PHE A 685 -16.75 -26.78 -12.61
C PHE A 685 -16.96 -27.93 -11.61
N MET A 686 -15.93 -28.73 -11.31
CA MET A 686 -16.03 -29.87 -10.40
C MET A 686 -15.99 -29.51 -8.91
N TRP A 687 -15.40 -28.37 -8.55
CA TRP A 687 -15.19 -28.00 -7.13
C TRP A 687 -15.72 -26.60 -6.79
N THR A 688 -15.22 -25.53 -7.41
CA THR A 688 -15.55 -24.15 -6.99
C THR A 688 -17.02 -23.80 -7.18
N GLY A 689 -17.65 -24.17 -8.31
CA GLY A 689 -19.08 -23.99 -8.55
C GLY A 689 -19.97 -24.78 -7.59
N PRO A 690 -19.77 -26.11 -7.42
CA PRO A 690 -20.47 -26.93 -6.44
C PRO A 690 -20.37 -26.41 -5.01
N GLU A 691 -19.17 -25.96 -4.61
CA GLU A 691 -18.97 -25.34 -3.30
C GLU A 691 -19.79 -24.06 -3.17
N ILE A 692 -19.70 -23.10 -4.10
CA ILE A 692 -20.52 -21.87 -4.06
C ILE A 692 -22.01 -22.18 -4.01
N TRP A 693 -22.50 -23.10 -4.84
CA TRP A 693 -23.90 -23.52 -4.85
C TRP A 693 -24.34 -24.11 -3.50
N LYS A 694 -23.53 -24.99 -2.91
CA LYS A 694 -23.81 -25.61 -1.62
C LYS A 694 -23.72 -24.61 -0.46
N ASP A 695 -22.66 -23.82 -0.40
CA ASP A 695 -22.37 -22.91 0.69
C ASP A 695 -23.41 -21.76 0.75
N THR A 696 -23.94 -21.34 -0.40
CA THR A 696 -25.07 -20.39 -0.50
C THR A 696 -26.46 -21.02 -0.38
N ALA A 697 -26.56 -22.34 -0.19
CA ALA A 697 -27.81 -23.10 -0.22
C ALA A 697 -28.66 -22.85 -1.49
N GLY A 698 -27.99 -22.68 -2.65
CA GLY A 698 -28.60 -22.41 -3.95
C GLY A 698 -29.10 -20.98 -4.18
N LYS A 699 -28.79 -20.05 -3.27
CA LYS A 699 -29.32 -18.66 -3.27
C LYS A 699 -28.45 -17.63 -3.99
N VAL A 700 -27.37 -18.04 -4.65
CA VAL A 700 -26.56 -17.13 -5.47
C VAL A 700 -27.36 -16.65 -6.68
N ASP A 701 -27.63 -15.34 -6.76
CA ASP A 701 -28.31 -14.71 -7.91
C ASP A 701 -27.31 -14.22 -8.97
N VAL A 702 -26.16 -13.73 -8.53
CA VAL A 702 -25.10 -13.18 -9.38
C VAL A 702 -23.74 -13.76 -8.97
N PHE A 703 -22.93 -14.16 -9.94
CA PHE A 703 -21.51 -14.47 -9.74
C PHE A 703 -20.63 -13.48 -10.51
N VAL A 704 -19.72 -12.81 -9.82
CA VAL A 704 -18.83 -11.76 -10.38
C VAL A 704 -17.38 -12.22 -10.27
N ALA A 705 -16.63 -12.28 -11.38
CA ALA A 705 -15.20 -12.63 -11.33
C ALA A 705 -14.33 -12.06 -12.46
N SER A 706 -13.11 -11.65 -12.11
CA SER A 706 -12.10 -11.11 -13.01
C SER A 706 -11.42 -12.16 -13.88
N VAL A 707 -11.28 -11.91 -15.18
CA VAL A 707 -10.70 -12.86 -16.13
C VAL A 707 -9.19 -12.68 -16.31
N GLY A 708 -8.42 -13.56 -15.66
CA GLY A 708 -7.02 -13.83 -15.99
C GLY A 708 -6.90 -14.87 -17.11
N SER A 709 -6.90 -16.15 -16.74
CA SER A 709 -6.87 -17.25 -17.72
C SER A 709 -8.26 -17.75 -18.14
N GLY A 710 -9.36 -17.11 -17.73
CA GLY A 710 -10.74 -17.52 -18.06
C GLY A 710 -11.30 -18.75 -17.34
N GLY A 711 -10.44 -19.66 -16.85
CA GLY A 711 -10.84 -20.90 -16.19
C GLY A 711 -11.88 -20.75 -15.06
N THR A 712 -11.67 -19.82 -14.12
CA THR A 712 -12.55 -19.65 -12.95
C THR A 712 -13.95 -19.15 -13.32
N LEU A 713 -14.06 -18.14 -14.19
CA LEU A 713 -15.37 -17.64 -14.64
C LEU A 713 -16.11 -18.72 -15.45
N THR A 714 -15.38 -19.40 -16.36
CA THR A 714 -15.94 -20.47 -17.20
C THR A 714 -16.46 -21.65 -16.39
N GLY A 715 -15.65 -22.21 -15.49
CA GLY A 715 -16.03 -23.39 -14.71
C GLY A 715 -17.16 -23.13 -13.73
N VAL A 716 -17.09 -22.01 -12.97
CA VAL A 716 -18.17 -21.62 -12.05
C VAL A 716 -19.43 -21.24 -12.84
N GLY A 717 -19.31 -20.46 -13.92
CA GLY A 717 -20.44 -20.04 -14.74
C GLY A 717 -21.19 -21.21 -15.38
N ARG A 718 -20.46 -22.17 -15.97
CA ARG A 718 -21.04 -23.42 -16.49
C ARG A 718 -21.80 -24.20 -15.40
N TYR A 719 -21.22 -24.36 -14.22
CA TYR A 719 -21.87 -25.10 -13.13
C TYR A 719 -23.10 -24.37 -12.58
N LEU A 720 -23.01 -23.06 -12.34
CA LEU A 720 -24.11 -22.28 -11.79
C LEU A 720 -25.27 -22.18 -12.79
N LYS A 721 -25.01 -21.91 -14.08
CA LYS A 721 -26.08 -21.93 -15.10
C LYS A 721 -26.69 -23.33 -15.32
N MET A 722 -25.93 -24.40 -15.11
CA MET A 722 -26.46 -25.78 -15.11
C MET A 722 -27.43 -26.03 -13.93
N LYS A 723 -27.22 -25.39 -12.76
CA LYS A 723 -28.12 -25.51 -11.60
C LYS A 723 -29.29 -24.51 -11.63
N ASN A 724 -29.08 -23.30 -12.14
CA ASN A 724 -30.11 -22.29 -12.39
C ASN A 724 -29.66 -21.37 -13.55
N PRO A 725 -30.23 -21.51 -14.77
CA PRO A 725 -29.87 -20.67 -15.93
C PRO A 725 -30.09 -19.17 -15.71
N SER A 726 -30.93 -18.79 -14.74
CA SER A 726 -31.25 -17.40 -14.38
C SER A 726 -30.13 -16.68 -13.62
N ILE A 727 -29.07 -17.39 -13.21
CA ILE A 727 -27.93 -16.77 -12.52
C ILE A 727 -27.15 -15.90 -13.49
N ASN A 728 -26.92 -14.66 -13.09
CA ASN A 728 -26.18 -13.65 -13.84
C ASN A 728 -24.67 -13.82 -13.61
N ILE A 729 -23.89 -14.04 -14.66
CA ILE A 729 -22.44 -14.26 -14.63
C ILE A 729 -21.75 -13.04 -15.21
N VAL A 730 -21.09 -12.29 -14.32
CA VAL A 730 -20.46 -11.00 -14.63
C VAL A 730 -18.95 -11.18 -14.75
N CYS A 731 -18.43 -10.96 -15.94
CA CYS A 731 -16.99 -10.86 -16.19
C CYS A 731 -16.46 -9.51 -15.71
N VAL A 732 -15.30 -9.49 -15.04
CA VAL A 732 -14.60 -8.24 -14.70
C VAL A 732 -13.29 -8.15 -15.49
N GLU A 733 -13.02 -6.99 -16.11
CA GLU A 733 -11.76 -6.73 -16.80
C GLU A 733 -11.21 -5.31 -16.55
N PRO A 734 -9.90 -5.07 -16.75
CA PRO A 734 -9.32 -3.75 -16.62
C PRO A 734 -9.88 -2.79 -17.65
N SER A 735 -10.31 -1.60 -17.22
CA SER A 735 -10.74 -0.51 -18.12
C SER A 735 -9.65 -0.05 -19.09
N GLU A 736 -8.39 -0.26 -18.71
CA GLU A 736 -7.18 0.07 -19.46
C GLU A 736 -6.75 -1.06 -20.42
N SER A 737 -7.42 -2.21 -20.39
CA SER A 737 -7.19 -3.36 -21.28
C SER A 737 -8.50 -4.15 -21.54
N PRO A 738 -9.57 -3.51 -22.05
CA PRO A 738 -10.92 -4.10 -22.09
C PRO A 738 -11.14 -4.99 -23.32
N VAL A 739 -10.32 -6.03 -23.43
CA VAL A 739 -10.22 -6.90 -24.62
C VAL A 739 -11.43 -7.82 -24.78
N ILE A 740 -12.09 -8.22 -23.69
CA ILE A 740 -13.29 -9.08 -23.72
C ILE A 740 -14.49 -8.28 -24.22
N SER A 741 -14.59 -6.99 -23.86
CA SER A 741 -15.53 -6.01 -24.44
C SER A 741 -15.18 -5.58 -25.88
N GLY A 742 -14.11 -6.12 -26.49
CA GLY A 742 -13.71 -5.81 -27.86
C GLY A 742 -12.87 -4.54 -28.04
N GLY A 743 -12.34 -3.97 -26.94
CA GLY A 743 -11.37 -2.89 -26.99
C GLY A 743 -9.92 -3.36 -27.21
N SER A 744 -9.00 -2.41 -27.29
CA SER A 744 -7.56 -2.68 -27.44
C SER A 744 -6.91 -3.11 -26.12
N PRO A 745 -5.90 -3.99 -26.14
CA PRO A 745 -5.09 -4.28 -24.96
C PRO A 745 -4.24 -3.06 -24.55
N GLY A 746 -4.00 -2.91 -23.24
CA GLY A 746 -3.19 -1.84 -22.68
C GLY A 746 -2.61 -2.15 -21.29
N PRO A 747 -1.70 -1.31 -20.78
CA PRO A 747 -1.03 -1.54 -19.51
C PRO A 747 -1.91 -1.17 -18.30
N HIS A 748 -2.04 -2.10 -17.36
CA HIS A 748 -2.72 -1.91 -16.06
C HIS A 748 -1.90 -2.58 -14.94
N LYS A 749 -2.23 -2.30 -13.67
CA LYS A 749 -1.52 -2.90 -12.51
C LYS A 749 -2.35 -3.92 -11.73
N ILE A 750 -3.58 -4.21 -12.16
CA ILE A 750 -4.45 -5.25 -11.58
C ILE A 750 -3.86 -6.65 -11.86
N GLN A 751 -2.94 -7.12 -11.02
CA GLN A 751 -2.30 -8.43 -11.19
C GLN A 751 -3.30 -9.58 -11.08
N GLY A 752 -3.25 -10.51 -12.05
CA GLY A 752 -4.06 -11.75 -12.06
C GLY A 752 -5.31 -11.72 -12.95
N THR A 753 -5.59 -10.59 -13.62
CA THR A 753 -6.63 -10.42 -14.64
C THR A 753 -6.06 -9.73 -15.87
N GLY A 754 -6.81 -9.62 -16.98
CA GLY A 754 -6.48 -8.75 -18.11
C GLY A 754 -5.28 -9.20 -18.95
N ALA A 755 -5.29 -10.43 -19.46
CA ALA A 755 -4.14 -11.02 -20.15
C ALA A 755 -3.66 -10.28 -21.43
N GLY A 756 -4.39 -9.29 -21.93
CA GLY A 756 -4.11 -8.61 -23.20
C GLY A 756 -4.60 -9.36 -24.44
N PHE A 757 -5.20 -10.53 -24.24
CA PHE A 757 -5.85 -11.37 -25.24
C PHE A 757 -7.03 -12.11 -24.58
N ILE A 758 -7.91 -12.71 -25.39
CA ILE A 758 -8.98 -13.59 -24.90
C ILE A 758 -8.41 -15.01 -24.76
N PRO A 759 -8.36 -15.62 -23.56
CA PRO A 759 -7.90 -17.00 -23.39
C PRO A 759 -8.80 -17.99 -24.13
N GLU A 760 -8.22 -19.05 -24.69
CA GLU A 760 -8.97 -20.08 -25.44
C GLU A 760 -10.01 -20.79 -24.56
N ILE A 761 -9.66 -21.05 -23.30
CA ILE A 761 -10.55 -21.65 -22.30
C ILE A 761 -11.59 -20.68 -21.70
N LEU A 762 -11.72 -19.45 -22.21
CA LEU A 762 -12.78 -18.52 -21.79
C LEU A 762 -14.06 -18.80 -22.58
N ASP A 763 -15.02 -19.47 -21.94
CA ASP A 763 -16.35 -19.65 -22.49
C ASP A 763 -17.16 -18.35 -22.42
N LYS A 764 -17.19 -17.61 -23.53
CA LYS A 764 -17.99 -16.38 -23.62
C LYS A 764 -19.50 -16.62 -23.62
N SER A 765 -19.97 -17.86 -23.84
CA SER A 765 -21.42 -18.17 -23.85
C SER A 765 -22.05 -18.22 -22.46
N VAL A 766 -21.24 -18.36 -21.40
CA VAL A 766 -21.74 -18.27 -20.02
C VAL A 766 -21.69 -16.86 -19.43
N ILE A 767 -21.21 -15.85 -20.16
CA ILE A 767 -21.08 -14.46 -19.69
C ILE A 767 -22.33 -13.67 -20.10
N ASP A 768 -23.03 -13.10 -19.12
CA ASP A 768 -24.21 -12.25 -19.38
C ASP A 768 -23.85 -10.76 -19.44
N GLU A 769 -22.87 -10.33 -18.64
CA GLU A 769 -22.41 -8.93 -18.56
C GLU A 769 -20.87 -8.86 -18.42
N VAL A 770 -20.25 -7.80 -18.97
CA VAL A 770 -18.85 -7.45 -18.72
C VAL A 770 -18.80 -6.08 -18.04
N VAL A 771 -18.17 -6.01 -16.86
CA VAL A 771 -17.98 -4.77 -16.08
C VAL A 771 -16.50 -4.41 -16.08
N THR A 772 -16.19 -3.18 -16.49
CA THR A 772 -14.83 -2.65 -16.43
C THR A 772 -14.54 -2.01 -15.07
N VAL A 773 -13.31 -2.22 -14.58
CA VAL A 773 -12.78 -1.61 -13.35
C VAL A 773 -11.37 -1.11 -13.61
N ASN A 774 -11.03 0.08 -13.10
CA ASN A 774 -9.68 0.64 -13.29
C ASN A 774 -8.70 0.25 -12.17
N THR A 775 -7.39 0.39 -12.43
CA THR A 775 -6.33 0.06 -11.47
C THR A 775 -6.49 0.75 -10.11
N GLU A 776 -6.83 2.04 -10.07
CA GLU A 776 -6.94 2.79 -8.80
C GLU A 776 -8.20 2.41 -8.01
N GLU A 777 -9.32 2.21 -8.71
CA GLU A 777 -10.55 1.65 -8.14
C GLU A 777 -10.30 0.26 -7.52
N SER A 778 -9.58 -0.60 -8.25
CA SER A 778 -9.18 -1.93 -7.79
C SER A 778 -8.26 -1.87 -6.55
N MET A 779 -7.28 -0.98 -6.52
CA MET A 779 -6.37 -0.83 -5.37
C MET A 779 -7.04 -0.16 -4.18
N ALA A 780 -7.89 0.84 -4.39
CA ALA A 780 -8.69 1.46 -3.36
C ALA A 780 -9.61 0.42 -2.69
N MET A 781 -10.34 -0.38 -3.48
CA MET A 781 -11.22 -1.41 -2.93
C MET A 781 -10.46 -2.53 -2.20
N ALA A 782 -9.29 -2.94 -2.68
CA ALA A 782 -8.43 -3.90 -1.96
C ALA A 782 -7.92 -3.34 -0.62
N ARG A 783 -7.56 -2.04 -0.54
CA ARG A 783 -7.22 -1.36 0.72
C ARG A 783 -8.43 -1.22 1.65
N ARG A 784 -9.64 -1.05 1.11
CA ARG A 784 -10.90 -1.00 1.87
C ARG A 784 -11.27 -2.36 2.46
N LEU A 785 -11.18 -3.45 1.68
CA LEU A 785 -11.37 -4.82 2.16
C LEU A 785 -10.50 -5.13 3.40
N ALA A 786 -9.24 -4.68 3.39
CA ALA A 786 -8.34 -4.85 4.53
C ALA A 786 -8.74 -4.04 5.78
N LYS A 787 -9.31 -2.83 5.62
CA LYS A 787 -9.61 -1.89 6.74
C LYS A 787 -11.05 -1.92 7.23
N GLU A 788 -12.00 -2.27 6.37
CA GLU A 788 -13.44 -2.32 6.68
C GLU A 788 -13.88 -3.76 6.98
N GLU A 789 -13.26 -4.77 6.36
CA GLU A 789 -13.61 -6.18 6.58
C GLU A 789 -12.49 -7.02 7.22
N GLY A 790 -11.27 -6.49 7.38
CA GLY A 790 -10.11 -7.26 7.85
C GLY A 790 -9.58 -8.26 6.83
N LEU A 791 -10.02 -8.17 5.56
CA LEU A 791 -9.71 -9.11 4.49
C LEU A 791 -8.40 -8.72 3.79
N LEU A 792 -7.30 -9.39 4.17
CA LEU A 792 -5.99 -9.22 3.55
C LEU A 792 -5.92 -9.96 2.20
N VAL A 793 -6.34 -9.30 1.11
CA VAL A 793 -6.49 -9.91 -0.21
C VAL A 793 -5.79 -9.12 -1.33
N GLY A 794 -5.47 -9.81 -2.43
CA GLY A 794 -4.76 -9.24 -3.58
C GLY A 794 -5.56 -8.25 -4.43
N ILE A 795 -4.89 -7.57 -5.37
CA ILE A 795 -5.44 -6.42 -6.12
C ILE A 795 -6.72 -6.78 -6.89
N SER A 796 -6.77 -7.94 -7.56
CA SER A 796 -7.93 -8.41 -8.33
C SER A 796 -9.18 -8.68 -7.48
N SER A 797 -9.03 -8.98 -6.19
CA SER A 797 -10.15 -9.03 -5.23
C SER A 797 -10.85 -7.67 -5.11
N GLY A 798 -10.09 -6.58 -5.19
CA GLY A 798 -10.64 -5.23 -5.20
C GLY A 798 -11.41 -4.93 -6.49
N ALA A 799 -10.93 -5.37 -7.66
CA ALA A 799 -11.67 -5.23 -8.91
C ALA A 799 -13.00 -5.99 -8.87
N ASN A 800 -12.95 -7.24 -8.38
CA ASN A 800 -14.12 -8.07 -8.15
C ASN A 800 -15.19 -7.38 -7.29
N VAL A 801 -14.82 -6.81 -6.14
CA VAL A 801 -15.78 -6.16 -5.23
C VAL A 801 -16.25 -4.79 -5.75
N ALA A 802 -15.39 -4.02 -6.43
CA ALA A 802 -15.80 -2.77 -7.09
C ALA A 802 -16.86 -3.05 -8.19
N ALA A 803 -16.69 -4.12 -8.96
CA ALA A 803 -17.71 -4.57 -9.90
C ALA A 803 -18.99 -5.04 -9.17
N CYS A 804 -18.87 -5.78 -8.05
CA CYS A 804 -20.04 -6.17 -7.25
C CYS A 804 -20.87 -4.97 -6.78
N ILE A 805 -20.23 -3.86 -6.38
CA ILE A 805 -20.94 -2.64 -5.95
C ILE A 805 -21.70 -2.00 -7.13
N LYS A 806 -21.09 -1.94 -8.34
CA LYS A 806 -21.76 -1.49 -9.58
C LYS A 806 -22.95 -2.34 -10.01
N ILE A 807 -23.03 -3.60 -9.55
CA ILE A 807 -24.21 -4.47 -9.71
C ILE A 807 -25.21 -4.24 -8.56
N ALA A 808 -24.73 -4.11 -7.33
CA ALA A 808 -25.52 -4.02 -6.10
C ALA A 808 -26.32 -2.72 -5.91
N ASP A 809 -25.84 -1.61 -6.50
CA ASP A 809 -26.50 -0.30 -6.48
C ASP A 809 -27.77 -0.25 -7.35
N ARG A 810 -27.94 -1.22 -8.25
CA ARG A 810 -29.09 -1.28 -9.17
C ARG A 810 -30.36 -1.73 -8.46
N GLU A 811 -31.48 -1.07 -8.74
CA GLU A 811 -32.78 -1.30 -8.10
C GLU A 811 -33.23 -2.77 -8.19
N GLU A 812 -33.01 -3.42 -9.34
CA GLU A 812 -33.37 -4.81 -9.59
C GLU A 812 -32.50 -5.84 -8.85
N ASN A 813 -31.46 -5.40 -8.12
CA ASN A 813 -30.56 -6.26 -7.35
C ASN A 813 -30.67 -6.09 -5.83
N LYS A 814 -31.59 -5.25 -5.34
CA LYS A 814 -31.90 -5.17 -3.91
C LYS A 814 -32.34 -6.53 -3.35
N GLY A 815 -31.78 -6.92 -2.21
CA GLY A 815 -32.04 -8.20 -1.55
C GLY A 815 -31.36 -9.43 -2.17
N LYS A 816 -30.81 -9.34 -3.39
CA LYS A 816 -30.11 -10.46 -4.06
C LYS A 816 -28.77 -10.79 -3.40
N MET A 817 -28.30 -12.02 -3.59
CA MET A 817 -26.95 -12.45 -3.23
C MET A 817 -26.00 -12.34 -4.42
N ILE A 818 -24.98 -11.50 -4.26
CA ILE A 818 -23.90 -11.29 -5.23
C ILE A 818 -22.65 -11.95 -4.68
N VAL A 819 -22.24 -13.07 -5.30
CA VAL A 819 -21.06 -13.84 -4.91
C VAL A 819 -19.86 -13.46 -5.79
N THR A 820 -18.69 -13.32 -5.18
CA THR A 820 -17.43 -13.11 -5.89
C THR A 820 -16.29 -13.93 -5.32
N MET A 821 -15.10 -13.75 -5.89
CA MET A 821 -13.89 -14.53 -5.62
C MET A 821 -12.82 -13.64 -4.98
N PHE A 822 -12.04 -14.20 -4.05
CA PHE A 822 -10.83 -13.57 -3.52
C PHE A 822 -9.59 -14.36 -3.95
N PRO A 823 -9.01 -14.12 -5.14
CA PRO A 823 -8.15 -15.09 -5.82
C PRO A 823 -6.80 -15.37 -5.14
N SER A 824 -6.33 -14.50 -4.25
CA SER A 824 -5.14 -14.73 -3.43
C SER A 824 -5.00 -13.77 -2.23
N GLY A 825 -4.18 -14.17 -1.26
CA GLY A 825 -3.83 -13.37 -0.08
C GLY A 825 -3.03 -12.09 -0.40
N GLY A 826 -3.07 -11.12 0.52
CA GLY A 826 -2.53 -9.77 0.33
C GLY A 826 -1.02 -9.64 0.58
N GLU A 827 -0.42 -10.52 1.39
CA GLU A 827 1.01 -10.53 1.72
C GLU A 827 1.92 -10.60 0.48
N ARG A 828 1.47 -11.26 -0.59
CA ARG A 828 2.14 -11.35 -1.90
C ARG A 828 2.30 -10.03 -2.65
N TYR A 829 1.69 -8.95 -2.15
CA TYR A 829 1.61 -7.65 -2.78
C TYR A 829 2.22 -6.53 -1.93
N MET A 830 2.89 -6.85 -0.80
CA MET A 830 3.54 -5.84 0.08
C MET A 830 4.58 -4.98 -0.65
N ASN A 831 5.33 -5.57 -1.59
CA ASN A 831 6.30 -4.87 -2.43
C ASN A 831 5.68 -4.34 -3.74
N SER A 832 4.44 -3.81 -3.66
CA SER A 832 3.75 -3.23 -4.82
C SER A 832 2.90 -2.02 -4.46
N ASP A 833 2.45 -1.28 -5.47
CA ASP A 833 1.63 -0.08 -5.40
C ASP A 833 0.39 -0.21 -4.49
N LEU A 834 -0.13 -1.42 -4.27
CA LEU A 834 -1.19 -1.68 -3.29
C LEU A 834 -0.83 -1.13 -1.89
N PHE A 835 0.44 -1.27 -1.48
CA PHE A 835 0.98 -0.82 -0.19
C PHE A 835 1.79 0.49 -0.28
N ALA A 836 2.17 0.96 -1.47
CA ALA A 836 3.07 2.12 -1.64
C ALA A 836 2.69 3.39 -0.83
N PRO A 837 1.39 3.79 -0.70
CA PRO A 837 1.02 4.95 0.13
C PRO A 837 1.44 4.82 1.61
N LEU A 838 1.59 3.60 2.13
CA LEU A 838 2.11 3.37 3.48
C LEU A 838 3.63 3.52 3.56
N VAL A 839 4.36 3.15 2.51
CA VAL A 839 5.82 3.35 2.44
C VAL A 839 6.14 4.84 2.47
N GLU A 840 5.42 5.62 1.65
CA GLU A 840 5.48 7.09 1.62
C GLU A 840 5.10 7.69 2.98
N THR A 841 3.94 7.30 3.53
CA THR A 841 3.48 7.77 4.85
C THR A 841 4.47 7.42 5.96
N MET A 842 5.10 6.24 5.95
CA MET A 842 6.04 5.80 6.99
C MET A 842 7.41 6.48 6.87
N ALA A 843 7.87 6.78 5.65
CA ALA A 843 9.06 7.61 5.43
C ALA A 843 8.86 9.04 5.99
N MET A 844 7.62 9.56 5.96
CA MET A 844 7.27 10.85 6.56
C MET A 844 7.02 10.77 8.08
N ALA A 845 6.37 9.70 8.56
CA ALA A 845 6.03 9.50 9.98
C ALA A 845 7.26 9.25 10.87
N ALA A 846 8.42 8.93 10.30
CA ALA A 846 9.70 8.92 11.02
C ALA A 846 10.10 10.29 11.60
N ALA A 847 9.42 11.38 11.22
CA ALA A 847 9.72 12.75 11.65
C ALA A 847 8.65 13.42 12.54
N ALA A 848 7.47 12.80 12.76
CA ALA A 848 6.42 13.36 13.62
C ALA A 848 5.45 12.30 14.14
N VAL A 849 4.97 12.46 15.38
CA VAL A 849 3.94 11.60 16.01
C VAL A 849 2.89 12.50 16.67
N GLU A 850 1.66 12.43 16.17
CA GLU A 850 0.44 12.81 16.89
C GLU A 850 -0.75 12.01 16.33
N VAL A 851 -1.89 12.03 17.02
CA VAL A 851 -2.88 10.94 17.01
C VAL A 851 -4.32 11.49 17.10
N GLU A 852 -5.23 11.05 16.22
CA GLU A 852 -6.64 11.47 16.17
C GLU A 852 -7.64 10.32 16.39
N GLU A 853 -8.91 10.66 16.63
CA GLU A 853 -9.96 9.75 17.10
C GLU A 853 -11.20 9.68 16.19
N GLY A 854 -11.96 8.57 16.28
CA GLY A 854 -13.41 8.59 16.07
C GLY A 854 -13.96 7.80 14.88
N ARG A 855 -14.53 6.61 15.16
CA ARG A 855 -15.57 5.94 14.35
C ARG A 855 -16.53 5.20 15.28
N THR A 856 -17.82 5.13 14.94
CA THR A 856 -18.87 4.56 15.81
C THR A 856 -19.82 3.62 15.06
N GLY A 857 -20.20 2.50 15.69
CA GLY A 857 -21.19 1.55 15.15
C GLY A 857 -21.12 0.15 15.77
N ILE A 858 -22.30 -0.38 16.13
CA ILE A 858 -22.55 -1.72 16.73
C ILE A 858 -24.04 -2.06 16.45
N PRO A 859 -24.56 -3.30 16.64
CA PRO A 859 -23.89 -4.59 16.88
C PRO A 859 -24.44 -5.78 16.03
N SER A 860 -23.76 -6.93 16.05
CA SER A 860 -24.30 -8.22 16.58
C SER A 860 -23.52 -9.46 16.10
N LEU A 861 -23.51 -10.52 16.93
CA LEU A 861 -22.91 -11.83 16.64
C LEU A 861 -23.99 -12.90 16.46
N LEU A 862 -23.78 -13.79 15.48
CA LEU A 862 -24.47 -15.07 15.34
C LEU A 862 -23.48 -16.10 14.80
N ARG A 863 -23.16 -17.14 15.58
CA ARG A 863 -22.38 -18.30 15.11
C ARG A 863 -23.34 -19.37 14.59
N LEU A 864 -23.16 -19.84 13.35
CA LEU A 864 -24.05 -20.80 12.67
C LEU A 864 -24.03 -22.19 13.33
N SER A 865 -25.15 -22.91 13.20
CA SER A 865 -25.27 -24.31 13.62
C SER A 865 -26.30 -25.09 12.80
N ALA A 866 -26.03 -26.38 12.57
CA ALA A 866 -26.91 -27.38 11.95
C ALA A 866 -27.14 -27.29 10.42
N VAL A 867 -27.67 -28.38 9.87
CA VAL A 867 -27.78 -28.65 8.43
C VAL A 867 -29.11 -28.10 7.91
N GLY A 868 -29.04 -27.24 6.89
CA GLY A 868 -30.20 -26.62 6.24
C GLY A 868 -30.11 -25.11 6.06
N GLU A 869 -29.15 -24.46 6.75
CA GLU A 869 -28.87 -23.03 6.63
C GLU A 869 -27.66 -22.74 5.71
N GLU A 870 -27.46 -21.47 5.37
CA GLU A 870 -26.32 -21.00 4.55
C GLU A 870 -24.98 -21.19 5.30
N ALA A 871 -23.96 -21.72 4.63
CA ALA A 871 -22.61 -21.88 5.20
C ALA A 871 -21.71 -20.65 4.92
N ILE A 872 -22.26 -19.46 5.16
CA ILE A 872 -21.58 -18.18 4.92
C ILE A 872 -21.17 -17.57 6.26
N ALA A 873 -19.87 -17.35 6.45
CA ALA A 873 -19.38 -16.64 7.63
C ALA A 873 -19.84 -15.18 7.59
N SER A 874 -20.50 -14.74 8.67
CA SER A 874 -21.10 -13.39 8.73
C SER A 874 -20.05 -12.28 8.88
N ASN A 875 -18.78 -12.65 9.14
CA ASN A 875 -17.58 -11.84 8.96
C ASN A 875 -16.33 -12.73 9.07
N VAL A 876 -15.14 -12.19 8.78
CA VAL A 876 -13.87 -12.92 8.79
C VAL A 876 -13.47 -13.47 10.17
N ALA A 877 -13.88 -12.85 11.29
CA ALA A 877 -13.52 -13.32 12.62
C ALA A 877 -14.22 -14.64 13.00
N GLN A 878 -15.29 -15.02 12.29
CA GLN A 878 -15.93 -16.33 12.43
C GLN A 878 -15.13 -17.47 11.77
N LEU A 879 -14.12 -17.14 10.96
CA LEU A 879 -13.22 -18.09 10.30
C LEU A 879 -12.00 -18.45 11.16
N ILE A 880 -11.91 -17.92 12.39
CA ILE A 880 -10.84 -18.20 13.34
C ILE A 880 -11.09 -19.58 13.99
N GLY A 881 -10.17 -20.54 13.76
CA GLY A 881 -10.26 -21.91 14.25
C GLY A 881 -10.45 -22.95 13.15
N TRP A 882 -10.77 -24.18 13.53
CA TRP A 882 -11.04 -25.31 12.62
C TRP A 882 -9.98 -25.58 11.54
N THR A 883 -8.72 -25.23 11.85
CA THR A 883 -7.56 -25.44 10.97
C THR A 883 -7.31 -26.95 10.75
N PRO A 884 -6.82 -27.38 9.58
CA PRO A 884 -6.64 -28.81 9.32
C PRO A 884 -5.48 -29.44 10.10
N LEU A 885 -5.58 -30.76 10.34
CA LEU A 885 -4.43 -31.62 10.65
C LEU A 885 -3.86 -32.21 9.35
N ILE A 886 -2.53 -32.33 9.27
CA ILE A 886 -1.82 -32.89 8.11
C ILE A 886 -0.71 -33.84 8.54
N GLU A 887 -0.56 -34.97 7.85
CA GLU A 887 0.44 -36.01 8.14
C GLU A 887 1.71 -35.80 7.30
N MET A 888 2.87 -35.70 7.95
CA MET A 888 4.17 -35.40 7.32
C MET A 888 4.89 -36.70 6.93
N LYS A 889 4.47 -37.28 5.80
CA LYS A 889 4.87 -38.64 5.38
C LYS A 889 6.23 -38.72 4.72
N ASN A 890 6.61 -37.72 3.93
CA ASN A 890 7.85 -37.77 3.16
C ASN A 890 9.06 -37.59 4.07
N ILE A 891 8.97 -36.71 5.07
CA ILE A 891 9.96 -36.54 6.14
C ILE A 891 10.00 -37.81 6.98
N ALA A 892 8.88 -38.30 7.53
CA ALA A 892 8.87 -39.51 8.35
C ALA A 892 9.50 -40.72 7.62
N LYS A 893 9.19 -40.90 6.33
CA LYS A 893 9.78 -41.94 5.48
C LYS A 893 11.28 -41.79 5.29
N LYS A 894 11.80 -40.56 5.12
CA LYS A 894 13.24 -40.28 4.93
C LYS A 894 14.04 -40.41 6.21
N GLU A 895 13.48 -40.02 7.35
CA GLU A 895 14.08 -40.19 8.68
C GLU A 895 13.99 -41.65 9.21
N GLY A 896 13.32 -42.56 8.48
CA GLY A 896 13.09 -43.94 8.92
C GLY A 896 12.11 -44.08 10.10
N ILE A 897 11.33 -43.02 10.37
CA ILE A 897 10.42 -42.91 11.51
C ILE A 897 9.18 -43.81 11.32
N GLN A 898 8.81 -44.52 12.38
CA GLN A 898 7.61 -45.39 12.44
C GLN A 898 6.47 -44.80 13.30
N ALA A 899 6.66 -43.60 13.85
CA ALA A 899 5.59 -42.81 14.47
C ALA A 899 4.85 -41.97 13.41
N ARG A 900 3.58 -41.65 13.66
CA ARG A 900 2.79 -40.77 12.77
C ARG A 900 3.03 -39.31 13.17
N LEU A 901 3.76 -38.57 12.33
CA LEU A 901 4.02 -37.14 12.54
C LEU A 901 2.87 -36.30 11.95
N VAL A 902 2.17 -35.54 12.80
CA VAL A 902 0.97 -34.78 12.41
C VAL A 902 1.09 -33.32 12.80
N GLY A 903 0.91 -32.39 11.85
CA GLY A 903 0.93 -30.95 12.06
C GLY A 903 -0.47 -30.33 12.09
N LYS A 904 -0.73 -29.42 13.03
CA LYS A 904 -1.93 -28.56 13.09
C LYS A 904 -1.65 -27.24 12.37
N MET A 905 -2.30 -27.03 11.23
CA MET A 905 -2.03 -25.95 10.27
C MET A 905 -2.57 -24.59 10.73
N GLU A 906 -2.03 -24.03 11.81
CA GLU A 906 -2.35 -22.66 12.24
C GLU A 906 -1.85 -21.58 11.27
N ALA A 907 -1.04 -21.97 10.28
CA ALA A 907 -0.80 -21.20 9.07
C ALA A 907 -2.07 -20.88 8.25
N TYR A 908 -3.18 -21.61 8.44
CA TYR A 908 -4.45 -21.40 7.71
C TYR A 908 -5.48 -20.56 8.50
N GLN A 909 -5.06 -19.93 9.61
CA GLN A 909 -5.91 -18.93 10.28
C GLN A 909 -6.15 -17.71 9.36
N PRO A 910 -7.18 -16.88 9.61
CA PRO A 910 -7.54 -15.78 8.71
C PRO A 910 -6.44 -14.77 8.38
N LEU A 911 -5.52 -14.53 9.32
CA LEU A 911 -4.26 -13.83 9.13
C LEU A 911 -3.08 -14.76 9.50
N PHE A 912 -3.13 -15.97 8.97
CA PHE A 912 -2.04 -16.94 8.77
C PHE A 912 -1.21 -17.26 10.03
N SER A 913 -1.80 -17.19 11.22
CA SER A 913 -1.12 -17.50 12.47
C SER A 913 -2.02 -17.96 13.63
N VAL A 914 -1.48 -18.79 14.51
CA VAL A 914 -2.12 -19.27 15.76
C VAL A 914 -2.64 -18.14 16.68
N LYS A 915 -2.10 -16.92 16.54
CA LYS A 915 -2.40 -15.80 17.44
C LYS A 915 -3.75 -15.14 17.16
N ASP A 916 -4.39 -15.44 16.04
CA ASP A 916 -5.75 -15.03 15.73
C ASP A 916 -6.73 -15.60 16.76
N ARG A 917 -6.51 -16.86 17.20
CA ARG A 917 -7.24 -17.49 18.33
C ARG A 917 -7.01 -16.76 19.65
N THR A 918 -5.75 -16.42 19.95
CA THR A 918 -5.36 -15.72 21.18
C THR A 918 -6.03 -14.34 21.24
N ALA A 919 -6.03 -13.61 20.14
CA ALA A 919 -6.70 -12.32 20.02
C ALA A 919 -8.22 -12.43 20.23
N LEU A 920 -8.88 -13.36 19.52
CA LEU A 920 -10.32 -13.57 19.68
C LEU A 920 -10.69 -13.94 21.12
N GLY A 921 -9.94 -14.86 21.75
CA GLY A 921 -10.19 -15.30 23.11
C GLY A 921 -10.02 -14.20 24.15
N MET A 922 -8.95 -13.39 24.05
CA MET A 922 -8.73 -12.28 24.98
C MET A 922 -9.75 -11.14 24.80
N VAL A 923 -10.21 -10.87 23.57
CA VAL A 923 -11.29 -9.88 23.33
C VAL A 923 -12.63 -10.41 23.84
N GLU A 924 -13.02 -11.65 23.52
CA GLU A 924 -14.28 -12.24 24.01
C GLU A 924 -14.33 -12.31 25.54
N ASP A 925 -13.23 -12.70 26.21
CA ASP A 925 -13.14 -12.72 27.67
C ASP A 925 -13.27 -11.32 28.30
N ALA A 926 -12.68 -10.29 27.68
CA ALA A 926 -12.76 -8.92 28.16
C ALA A 926 -14.13 -8.27 27.88
N GLU A 927 -14.80 -8.62 26.78
CA GLU A 927 -16.20 -8.28 26.51
C GLU A 927 -17.14 -8.95 27.51
N GLU A 928 -17.02 -10.27 27.72
CA GLU A 928 -17.83 -11.06 28.66
C GLU A 928 -17.70 -10.54 30.11
N LYS A 929 -16.54 -10.00 30.49
CA LYS A 929 -16.29 -9.36 31.80
C LYS A 929 -16.65 -7.86 31.86
N GLY A 930 -17.09 -7.26 30.76
CA GLY A 930 -17.42 -5.82 30.69
C GLY A 930 -16.20 -4.88 30.84
N LEU A 931 -14.99 -5.38 30.59
CA LEU A 931 -13.74 -4.61 30.70
C LEU A 931 -13.47 -3.72 29.48
N ILE A 932 -14.11 -4.01 28.35
CA ILE A 932 -13.98 -3.28 27.08
C ILE A 932 -15.36 -3.05 26.44
N THR A 933 -15.55 -1.93 25.74
CA THR A 933 -16.80 -1.55 25.07
C THR A 933 -16.52 -0.99 23.66
N PRO A 934 -17.16 -1.52 22.59
CA PRO A 934 -16.94 -1.05 21.21
C PRO A 934 -17.18 0.46 21.05
N GLY A 935 -16.37 1.11 20.20
CA GLY A 935 -16.42 2.56 19.98
C GLY A 935 -16.06 3.44 21.19
N VAL A 936 -15.77 2.87 22.36
CA VAL A 936 -15.44 3.58 23.61
C VAL A 936 -14.05 3.21 24.11
N THR A 937 -13.70 1.93 24.08
CA THR A 937 -12.41 1.43 24.55
C THR A 937 -11.37 1.35 23.42
N THR A 938 -10.16 1.86 23.66
CA THR A 938 -9.02 1.64 22.77
C THR A 938 -8.20 0.44 23.25
N LEU A 939 -8.00 -0.54 22.38
CA LEU A 939 -7.16 -1.70 22.65
C LEU A 939 -5.69 -1.34 22.40
N ILE A 940 -4.81 -1.71 23.31
CA ILE A 940 -3.36 -1.49 23.22
C ILE A 940 -2.66 -2.83 23.49
N GLU A 941 -1.60 -3.16 22.76
CA GLU A 941 -0.75 -4.31 23.11
C GLU A 941 0.73 -4.06 22.75
N PRO A 942 1.69 -4.41 23.63
CA PRO A 942 3.12 -4.40 23.33
C PRO A 942 3.49 -5.58 22.41
N THR A 943 3.30 -5.41 21.10
CA THR A 943 3.51 -6.46 20.10
C THR A 943 3.94 -5.93 18.74
N GLY A 944 5.11 -6.39 18.28
CA GLY A 944 5.53 -6.35 16.86
C GLY A 944 5.36 -7.71 16.16
N GLY A 945 4.58 -8.64 16.73
CA GLY A 945 4.43 -10.02 16.25
C GLY A 945 3.03 -10.37 15.79
N ASN A 946 2.83 -11.65 15.47
CA ASN A 946 1.56 -12.22 14.97
C ASN A 946 0.32 -11.93 15.85
N LEU A 947 0.48 -11.55 17.14
CA LEU A 947 -0.65 -11.07 17.94
C LEU A 947 -1.19 -9.72 17.48
N GLY A 948 -0.35 -8.81 16.98
CA GLY A 948 -0.82 -7.52 16.47
C GLY A 948 -1.77 -7.70 15.29
N THR A 949 -1.48 -8.67 14.40
CA THR A 949 -2.36 -9.01 13.28
C THR A 949 -3.65 -9.66 13.77
N GLY A 950 -3.59 -10.60 14.72
CA GLY A 950 -4.80 -11.17 15.32
C GLY A 950 -5.68 -10.11 16.01
N LEU A 951 -5.08 -9.18 16.76
CA LEU A 951 -5.82 -8.14 17.49
C LEU A 951 -6.46 -7.12 16.55
N VAL A 952 -5.77 -6.67 15.49
CA VAL A 952 -6.40 -5.73 14.53
C VAL A 952 -7.57 -6.39 13.78
N LEU A 953 -7.45 -7.67 13.39
CA LEU A 953 -8.53 -8.42 12.75
C LEU A 953 -9.82 -8.42 13.58
N VAL A 954 -9.69 -8.73 14.88
CA VAL A 954 -10.82 -8.76 15.81
C VAL A 954 -11.28 -7.33 16.12
N ALA A 955 -10.37 -6.36 16.25
CA ALA A 955 -10.71 -4.97 16.52
C ALA A 955 -11.59 -4.35 15.41
N ILE A 956 -11.22 -4.54 14.13
CA ILE A 956 -12.03 -4.12 12.97
C ILE A 956 -13.44 -4.71 13.09
N GLN A 957 -13.54 -6.02 13.27
CA GLN A 957 -14.81 -6.75 13.25
C GLN A 957 -15.69 -6.58 14.49
N ARG A 958 -15.15 -5.99 15.57
CA ARG A 958 -15.91 -5.63 16.78
C ARG A 958 -16.10 -4.12 16.97
N GLY A 959 -15.53 -3.27 16.12
CA GLY A 959 -15.62 -1.82 16.24
C GLY A 959 -14.72 -1.22 17.34
N TYR A 960 -13.55 -1.82 17.59
CA TYR A 960 -12.52 -1.27 18.47
C TYR A 960 -11.44 -0.53 17.67
N ARG A 961 -10.88 0.51 18.29
CA ARG A 961 -9.61 1.11 17.90
C ARG A 961 -8.46 0.28 18.48
N PHE A 962 -7.39 0.05 17.72
CA PHE A 962 -6.24 -0.76 18.16
C PHE A 962 -4.89 -0.09 17.90
N ILE A 963 -4.04 -0.07 18.94
CA ILE A 963 -2.68 0.47 18.95
C ILE A 963 -1.69 -0.67 19.26
N ALA A 964 -0.82 -0.98 18.31
CA ALA A 964 0.33 -1.85 18.52
C ALA A 964 1.57 -1.03 18.92
N VAL A 965 2.14 -1.31 20.09
CA VAL A 965 3.40 -0.70 20.55
C VAL A 965 4.54 -1.65 20.21
N MET A 966 5.59 -1.21 19.51
CA MET A 966 6.75 -2.06 19.15
C MET A 966 8.06 -1.29 19.00
N PRO A 967 9.24 -1.91 19.15
CA PRO A 967 10.51 -1.22 18.94
C PRO A 967 10.76 -0.94 17.46
N ALA A 968 11.34 0.23 17.14
CA ALA A 968 11.57 0.68 15.75
C ALA A 968 12.46 -0.26 14.91
N GLY A 969 13.21 -1.17 15.55
CA GLY A 969 14.03 -2.20 14.90
C GLY A 969 13.27 -3.43 14.39
N TYR A 970 11.93 -3.49 14.55
CA TYR A 970 11.10 -4.52 13.92
C TYR A 970 10.94 -4.27 12.41
N SER A 971 10.95 -5.33 11.60
CA SER A 971 10.98 -5.22 10.12
C SER A 971 9.82 -4.40 9.56
N LEU A 972 10.11 -3.64 8.50
CA LEU A 972 9.21 -2.67 7.89
C LEU A 972 7.88 -3.32 7.49
N ASP A 973 7.93 -4.50 6.87
CA ASP A 973 6.77 -5.34 6.49
C ASP A 973 5.79 -5.56 7.64
N LYS A 974 6.27 -5.81 8.87
CA LYS A 974 5.39 -6.02 10.04
C LYS A 974 4.68 -4.73 10.46
N GLN A 975 5.36 -3.59 10.38
CA GLN A 975 4.76 -2.28 10.64
C GLN A 975 3.76 -1.90 9.53
N MET A 976 4.13 -2.12 8.26
CA MET A 976 3.29 -1.87 7.08
C MET A 976 2.01 -2.71 7.13
N LEU A 977 2.11 -4.01 7.41
CA LEU A 977 0.96 -4.92 7.47
C LEU A 977 -0.07 -4.48 8.52
N LEU A 978 0.39 -4.07 9.70
CA LEU A 978 -0.48 -3.57 10.76
C LEU A 978 -1.18 -2.27 10.36
N ARG A 979 -0.45 -1.30 9.78
CA ARG A 979 -1.05 -0.05 9.27
C ARG A 979 -1.96 -0.26 8.04
N PHE A 980 -1.71 -1.29 7.24
CA PHE A 980 -2.56 -1.66 6.10
C PHE A 980 -3.93 -2.18 6.55
N LEU A 981 -3.95 -3.04 7.56
CA LEU A 981 -5.16 -3.49 8.25
C LEU A 981 -5.83 -2.38 9.06
N GLY A 982 -5.14 -1.26 9.31
CA GLY A 982 -5.71 -0.08 9.99
C GLY A 982 -5.37 0.03 11.47
N ALA A 983 -4.41 -0.74 11.99
CA ALA A 983 -3.86 -0.52 13.33
C ALA A 983 -3.00 0.76 13.35
N GLU A 984 -3.08 1.49 14.46
CA GLU A 984 -2.04 2.44 14.82
C GLU A 984 -0.81 1.67 15.28
N VAL A 985 0.37 2.14 14.88
CA VAL A 985 1.66 1.59 15.34
C VAL A 985 2.48 2.70 15.97
N ILE A 986 2.80 2.53 17.26
CA ILE A 986 3.67 3.42 18.03
C ILE A 986 5.03 2.75 18.18
N LEU A 987 6.08 3.48 17.79
CA LEU A 987 7.44 2.97 17.83
C LEU A 987 8.17 3.38 19.11
N THR A 988 8.88 2.44 19.72
CA THR A 988 9.78 2.66 20.88
C THR A 988 11.24 2.52 20.48
N ASP A 989 12.15 2.98 21.35
CA ASP A 989 13.59 2.78 21.19
C ASP A 989 13.91 1.26 21.03
N PRO A 990 14.64 0.85 19.97
CA PRO A 990 15.13 -0.52 19.81
C PRO A 990 15.89 -1.06 21.04
N ALA A 991 16.68 -0.23 21.71
CA ALA A 991 17.47 -0.61 22.88
C ALA A 991 16.61 -0.87 24.14
N GLY A 992 15.38 -0.34 24.19
CA GLY A 992 14.44 -0.61 25.29
C GLY A 992 13.85 -2.03 25.26
N GLY A 993 13.85 -2.71 24.11
CA GLY A 993 13.31 -4.06 23.96
C GLY A 993 11.86 -4.20 24.44
N PHE A 994 11.53 -5.33 25.07
CA PHE A 994 10.18 -5.56 25.64
C PHE A 994 9.85 -4.58 26.77
N LYS A 995 10.84 -4.20 27.60
CA LYS A 995 10.62 -3.24 28.67
C LYS A 995 10.22 -1.87 28.12
N GLY A 996 10.91 -1.37 27.10
CA GLY A 996 10.57 -0.10 26.44
C GLY A 996 9.16 -0.08 25.84
N MET A 997 8.64 -1.21 25.37
CA MET A 997 7.23 -1.33 24.99
C MET A 997 6.29 -1.18 26.21
N MET A 998 6.56 -1.91 27.30
CA MET A 998 5.75 -1.82 28.53
C MET A 998 5.78 -0.42 29.15
N ASP A 999 6.98 0.19 29.26
CA ASP A 999 7.18 1.55 29.77
C ASP A 999 6.37 2.56 28.92
N LYS A 1000 6.33 2.38 27.59
CA LYS A 1000 5.53 3.23 26.68
C LYS A 1000 4.02 2.96 26.77
N VAL A 1001 3.59 1.72 27.00
CA VAL A 1001 2.18 1.43 27.33
C VAL A 1001 1.81 2.17 28.61
N GLU A 1002 2.60 2.05 29.68
CA GLU A 1002 2.33 2.72 30.96
C GLU A 1002 2.35 4.26 30.87
N GLU A 1003 3.05 4.84 29.88
CA GLU A 1003 2.95 6.26 29.53
C GLU A 1003 1.60 6.59 28.88
N LEU A 1004 1.20 5.85 27.83
CA LEU A 1004 -0.06 6.04 27.11
C LEU A 1004 -1.28 5.88 28.03
N THR A 1005 -1.26 4.90 28.94
CA THR A 1005 -2.35 4.66 29.89
C THR A 1005 -2.60 5.79 30.89
N LYS A 1006 -1.65 6.72 31.06
CA LYS A 1006 -1.81 7.89 31.95
C LYS A 1006 -2.48 9.08 31.26
N VAL A 1007 -2.54 9.07 29.93
CA VAL A 1007 -3.08 10.18 29.12
C VAL A 1007 -4.31 9.79 28.29
N MET A 1008 -4.48 8.52 27.96
CA MET A 1008 -5.65 7.99 27.26
C MET A 1008 -6.75 7.58 28.25
N PRO A 1009 -7.97 8.17 28.19
CA PRO A 1009 -9.13 7.58 28.85
C PRO A 1009 -9.54 6.28 28.14
N ASN A 1010 -10.21 5.38 28.86
CA ASN A 1010 -10.85 4.17 28.30
C ASN A 1010 -9.91 3.33 27.40
N TYR A 1011 -8.78 2.85 27.94
CA TYR A 1011 -7.94 1.88 27.25
C TYR A 1011 -8.11 0.46 27.83
N HIS A 1012 -7.63 -0.54 27.11
CA HIS A 1012 -7.35 -1.87 27.68
C HIS A 1012 -6.06 -2.45 27.09
N CYS A 1013 -5.22 -3.06 27.94
CA CYS A 1013 -4.01 -3.76 27.53
C CYS A 1013 -4.11 -5.22 27.97
N PHE A 1014 -3.93 -6.16 27.04
CA PHE A 1014 -4.21 -7.57 27.30
C PHE A 1014 -3.04 -8.27 28.00
N ASN A 1015 -1.80 -8.01 27.57
CA ASN A 1015 -0.57 -8.67 27.99
C ASN A 1015 -0.65 -10.21 27.85
N GLN A 1016 -0.48 -10.68 26.61
CA GLN A 1016 -0.56 -12.10 26.20
C GLN A 1016 0.27 -13.10 27.01
N SER A 1017 1.29 -12.67 27.75
CA SER A 1017 2.18 -13.54 28.53
C SER A 1017 1.64 -13.89 29.92
N ILE A 1018 0.65 -13.14 30.41
CA ILE A 1018 0.01 -13.33 31.73
C ILE A 1018 -1.52 -13.50 31.65
N ASN A 1019 -2.15 -13.11 30.55
CA ASN A 1019 -3.61 -13.13 30.41
C ASN A 1019 -4.17 -14.56 30.30
N PRO A 1020 -5.00 -15.05 31.24
CA PRO A 1020 -5.49 -16.43 31.24
C PRO A 1020 -6.40 -16.77 30.06
N ALA A 1021 -7.02 -15.78 29.41
CA ALA A 1021 -7.82 -16.00 28.22
C ALA A 1021 -6.99 -16.53 27.02
N ASN A 1022 -5.66 -16.37 27.03
CA ASN A 1022 -4.76 -16.97 26.04
C ASN A 1022 -4.71 -18.52 26.15
N PRO A 1023 -4.26 -19.14 27.27
CA PRO A 1023 -4.37 -20.59 27.44
C PRO A 1023 -5.82 -21.09 27.46
N ASP A 1024 -6.79 -20.31 27.92
CA ASP A 1024 -8.18 -20.75 27.94
C ASP A 1024 -8.82 -20.76 26.54
N ALA A 1025 -8.45 -19.87 25.61
CA ALA A 1025 -8.83 -19.97 24.19
C ALA A 1025 -8.35 -21.29 23.55
N HIS A 1026 -7.13 -21.71 23.87
CA HIS A 1026 -6.56 -22.96 23.38
C HIS A 1026 -7.20 -24.21 24.03
N PHE A 1027 -7.68 -24.10 25.28
CA PHE A 1027 -8.49 -25.13 25.94
C PHE A 1027 -9.94 -25.18 25.40
N LYS A 1028 -10.54 -24.02 25.10
CA LYS A 1028 -11.91 -23.83 24.57
C LYS A 1028 -12.06 -24.30 23.12
N TRP A 1029 -10.98 -24.25 22.32
CA TRP A 1029 -11.01 -24.55 20.88
C TRP A 1029 -9.90 -25.49 20.37
N THR A 1030 -8.62 -25.13 20.51
CA THR A 1030 -7.52 -25.87 19.84
C THR A 1030 -7.36 -27.32 20.34
N GLY A 1031 -7.44 -27.55 21.65
CA GLY A 1031 -7.45 -28.88 22.26
C GLY A 1031 -8.62 -29.76 21.80
N PRO A 1032 -9.88 -29.26 21.88
CA PRO A 1032 -11.05 -29.92 21.32
C PRO A 1032 -10.92 -30.30 19.83
N GLU A 1033 -10.39 -29.41 19.00
CA GLU A 1033 -10.17 -29.70 17.58
C GLU A 1033 -9.15 -30.83 17.39
N ILE A 1034 -7.96 -30.73 18.02
CA ILE A 1034 -6.93 -31.78 17.94
C ILE A 1034 -7.49 -33.12 18.43
N TRP A 1035 -8.21 -33.14 19.55
CA TRP A 1035 -8.82 -34.36 20.09
C TRP A 1035 -9.86 -34.95 19.13
N LYS A 1036 -10.76 -34.13 18.57
CA LYS A 1036 -11.78 -34.57 17.61
C LYS A 1036 -11.12 -35.13 16.35
N ASP A 1037 -10.21 -34.36 15.75
CA ASP A 1037 -9.70 -34.66 14.41
C ASP A 1037 -8.67 -35.80 14.41
N THR A 1038 -8.08 -36.13 15.56
CA THR A 1038 -7.29 -37.35 15.79
C THR A 1038 -8.11 -38.55 16.26
N ALA A 1039 -9.44 -38.46 16.36
CA ALA A 1039 -10.31 -39.47 16.97
C ALA A 1039 -9.96 -39.82 18.45
N GLY A 1040 -9.27 -38.92 19.15
CA GLY A 1040 -8.69 -39.17 20.47
C GLY A 1040 -7.42 -40.03 20.48
N LYS A 1041 -6.84 -40.33 19.30
CA LYS A 1041 -5.65 -41.19 19.13
C LYS A 1041 -4.32 -40.45 19.19
N VAL A 1042 -4.30 -39.19 19.66
CA VAL A 1042 -3.06 -38.45 19.93
C VAL A 1042 -2.37 -39.02 21.17
N ASP A 1043 -1.15 -39.54 21.02
CA ASP A 1043 -0.34 -40.07 22.13
C ASP A 1043 0.62 -39.02 22.71
N ILE A 1044 1.14 -38.14 21.85
CA ILE A 1044 2.13 -37.12 22.21
C ILE A 1044 1.73 -35.79 21.57
N PHE A 1045 1.74 -34.71 22.35
CA PHE A 1045 1.59 -33.35 21.85
C PHE A 1045 2.87 -32.54 22.10
N VAL A 1046 3.46 -32.03 21.02
CA VAL A 1046 4.76 -31.34 21.02
C VAL A 1046 4.55 -29.90 20.56
N THR A 1047 4.92 -28.90 21.37
CA THR A 1047 4.92 -27.51 20.86
C THR A 1047 5.86 -26.58 21.61
N ALA A 1048 6.37 -25.59 20.90
CA ALA A 1048 7.26 -24.58 21.45
C ALA A 1048 6.54 -23.54 22.32
N ALA A 1049 7.17 -23.17 23.43
CA ALA A 1049 6.62 -22.21 24.40
C ALA A 1049 7.03 -20.76 24.06
N GLY A 1050 6.15 -20.07 23.33
CA GLY A 1050 6.16 -18.60 23.22
C GLY A 1050 5.57 -17.96 24.47
N THR A 1051 4.27 -17.69 24.45
CA THR A 1051 3.52 -17.14 25.60
C THR A 1051 3.01 -18.22 26.57
N GLY A 1052 3.47 -19.47 26.47
CA GLY A 1052 2.92 -20.63 27.18
C GLY A 1052 1.52 -21.10 26.71
N GLY A 1053 0.63 -20.14 26.42
CA GLY A 1053 -0.80 -20.33 26.15
C GLY A 1053 -1.19 -21.56 25.31
N THR A 1054 -0.57 -21.78 24.15
CA THR A 1054 -0.92 -22.93 23.29
C THR A 1054 -0.56 -24.27 23.92
N LEU A 1055 0.60 -24.37 24.58
CA LEU A 1055 0.99 -25.60 25.30
C LEU A 1055 0.06 -25.85 26.48
N SER A 1056 -0.19 -24.83 27.30
CA SER A 1056 -0.99 -24.96 28.52
C SER A 1056 -2.48 -25.13 28.26
N GLY A 1057 -3.03 -24.52 27.21
CA GLY A 1057 -4.41 -24.74 26.81
C GLY A 1057 -4.67 -26.11 26.21
N VAL A 1058 -3.90 -26.50 25.19
CA VAL A 1058 -4.05 -27.81 24.55
C VAL A 1058 -3.66 -28.93 25.52
N GLY A 1059 -2.56 -28.79 26.25
CA GLY A 1059 -2.07 -29.80 27.17
C GLY A 1059 -2.99 -30.05 28.36
N ARG A 1060 -3.56 -29.01 29.01
CA ARG A 1060 -4.61 -29.20 30.03
C ARG A 1060 -5.83 -29.94 29.46
N TYR A 1061 -6.24 -29.61 28.23
CA TYR A 1061 -7.37 -30.29 27.59
C TYR A 1061 -7.07 -31.77 27.27
N LEU A 1062 -5.90 -32.06 26.70
CA LEU A 1062 -5.50 -33.42 26.34
C LEU A 1062 -5.27 -34.27 27.58
N LYS A 1063 -4.57 -33.79 28.61
CA LYS A 1063 -4.44 -34.48 29.91
C LYS A 1063 -5.79 -34.72 30.59
N MET A 1064 -6.76 -33.81 30.46
CA MET A 1064 -8.13 -34.00 30.94
C MET A 1064 -8.88 -35.11 30.17
N LYS A 1065 -8.62 -35.28 28.87
CA LYS A 1065 -9.21 -36.36 28.05
C LYS A 1065 -8.54 -37.71 28.24
N ASN A 1066 -7.21 -37.72 28.31
CA ASN A 1066 -6.39 -38.88 28.61
C ASN A 1066 -5.09 -38.44 29.33
N PRO A 1067 -4.96 -38.71 30.64
CA PRO A 1067 -3.76 -38.35 31.41
C PRO A 1067 -2.45 -38.97 30.91
N SER A 1068 -2.50 -40.05 30.12
CA SER A 1068 -1.30 -40.72 29.59
C SER A 1068 -0.68 -40.03 28.37
N ILE A 1069 -1.33 -39.00 27.81
CA ILE A 1069 -0.77 -38.22 26.69
C ILE A 1069 0.48 -37.49 27.18
N ASN A 1070 1.60 -37.64 26.47
CA ASN A 1070 2.84 -36.95 26.76
C ASN A 1070 2.80 -35.52 26.19
N ILE A 1071 2.95 -34.50 27.03
CA ILE A 1071 3.03 -33.09 26.64
C ILE A 1071 4.49 -32.64 26.67
N VAL A 1072 5.05 -32.38 25.49
CA VAL A 1072 6.45 -31.98 25.31
C VAL A 1072 6.57 -30.51 24.97
N CYS A 1073 7.29 -29.77 25.80
CA CYS A 1073 7.65 -28.38 25.55
C CYS A 1073 8.89 -28.29 24.65
N VAL A 1074 8.88 -27.41 23.66
CA VAL A 1074 10.04 -27.12 22.81
C VAL A 1074 10.60 -25.73 23.12
N GLU A 1075 11.92 -25.60 23.24
CA GLU A 1075 12.57 -24.30 23.42
C GLU A 1075 13.89 -24.16 22.64
N PRO A 1076 14.37 -22.93 22.35
CA PRO A 1076 15.64 -22.72 21.69
C PRO A 1076 16.80 -23.22 22.56
N SER A 1077 17.72 -23.99 21.98
CA SER A 1077 18.94 -24.44 22.66
C SER A 1077 19.81 -23.28 23.17
N GLU A 1078 19.73 -22.15 22.48
CA GLU A 1078 20.47 -20.91 22.74
C GLU A 1078 19.79 -20.04 23.81
N SER A 1079 18.60 -20.41 24.29
CA SER A 1079 17.81 -19.68 25.29
C SER A 1079 16.93 -20.63 26.11
N ALA A 1080 17.53 -21.72 26.62
CA ALA A 1080 16.85 -22.85 27.25
C ALA A 1080 16.40 -22.58 28.70
N VAL A 1081 15.61 -21.52 28.90
CA VAL A 1081 15.23 -20.98 30.22
C VAL A 1081 14.25 -21.89 30.97
N ILE A 1082 13.41 -22.66 30.27
CA ILE A 1082 12.46 -23.60 30.90
C ILE A 1082 13.22 -24.80 31.47
N SER A 1083 14.29 -25.24 30.80
CA SER A 1083 15.28 -26.21 31.29
C SER A 1083 16.24 -25.66 32.38
N GLY A 1084 16.07 -24.40 32.81
CA GLY A 1084 16.91 -23.76 33.83
C GLY A 1084 18.23 -23.18 33.32
N GLY A 1085 18.41 -23.06 32.01
CA GLY A 1085 19.52 -22.34 31.38
C GLY A 1085 19.34 -20.82 31.40
N SER A 1086 20.37 -20.10 30.95
CA SER A 1086 20.32 -18.64 30.77
C SER A 1086 19.53 -18.26 29.51
N PRO A 1087 18.88 -17.08 29.47
CA PRO A 1087 18.36 -16.52 28.24
C PRO A 1087 19.49 -16.13 27.27
N GLY A 1088 19.23 -16.23 25.97
CA GLY A 1088 20.19 -15.90 24.92
C GLY A 1088 19.53 -15.59 23.58
N PHE A 1089 20.33 -15.24 22.58
CA PHE A 1089 19.84 -14.84 21.26
C PHE A 1089 19.62 -16.06 20.34
N HIS A 1090 18.45 -16.14 19.72
CA HIS A 1090 18.09 -17.19 18.76
C HIS A 1090 17.24 -16.61 17.61
N LYS A 1091 17.20 -17.31 16.48
CA LYS A 1091 16.47 -16.91 15.26
C LYS A 1091 15.05 -17.51 15.18
N ILE A 1092 14.69 -18.42 16.09
CA ILE A 1092 13.38 -19.11 16.12
C ILE A 1092 12.24 -18.14 16.52
N GLN A 1093 11.72 -17.37 15.56
CA GLN A 1093 10.68 -16.36 15.82
C GLN A 1093 9.37 -17.00 16.33
N GLY A 1094 8.85 -16.47 17.44
CA GLY A 1094 7.54 -16.84 18.01
C GLY A 1094 7.59 -17.78 19.23
N THR A 1095 8.78 -18.22 19.66
CA THR A 1095 9.00 -19.03 20.88
C THR A 1095 10.12 -18.46 21.75
N GLY A 1096 10.31 -18.98 22.97
CA GLY A 1096 11.52 -18.79 23.79
C GLY A 1096 11.79 -17.34 24.23
N PRO A 1097 10.86 -16.64 24.90
CA PRO A 1097 10.93 -15.18 25.10
C PRO A 1097 12.00 -14.69 26.09
N GLY A 1098 12.98 -15.53 26.48
CA GLY A 1098 14.01 -15.21 27.47
C GLY A 1098 13.54 -15.23 28.94
N PHE A 1099 12.31 -15.65 29.20
CA PHE A 1099 11.74 -15.86 30.54
C PHE A 1099 10.69 -16.98 30.51
N ILE A 1100 10.24 -17.44 31.67
CA ILE A 1100 9.11 -18.39 31.79
C ILE A 1100 7.81 -17.56 31.88
N PRO A 1101 6.88 -17.65 30.91
CA PRO A 1101 5.61 -16.94 30.97
C PRO A 1101 4.72 -17.43 32.12
N GLU A 1102 3.93 -16.55 32.75
CA GLU A 1102 2.95 -16.95 33.76
C GLU A 1102 1.86 -17.85 33.17
N ASN A 1103 1.50 -17.62 31.90
CA ASN A 1103 0.62 -18.46 31.10
C ASN A 1103 1.20 -19.86 30.75
N LEU A 1104 2.42 -20.21 31.20
CA LEU A 1104 3.05 -21.51 30.96
C LEU A 1104 2.87 -22.41 32.20
N ASP A 1105 1.75 -23.13 32.24
CA ASP A 1105 1.51 -24.23 33.17
C ASP A 1105 2.58 -25.33 32.98
N ARG A 1106 3.55 -25.36 33.90
CA ARG A 1106 4.63 -26.36 33.95
C ARG A 1106 4.21 -27.68 34.59
N SER A 1107 3.05 -27.74 35.26
CA SER A 1107 2.62 -28.97 35.97
C SER A 1107 2.13 -30.07 35.03
N ILE A 1108 1.78 -29.70 33.79
CA ILE A 1108 1.35 -30.62 32.74
C ILE A 1108 2.47 -31.07 31.80
N ILE A 1109 3.69 -30.51 31.91
CA ILE A 1109 4.81 -30.80 31.01
C ILE A 1109 5.51 -32.08 31.48
N ASP A 1110 5.53 -33.11 30.63
CA ASP A 1110 6.24 -34.37 30.91
C ASP A 1110 7.71 -34.32 30.47
N GLU A 1111 8.03 -33.55 29.41
CA GLU A 1111 9.39 -33.41 28.86
C GLU A 1111 9.64 -32.01 28.27
N VAL A 1112 10.90 -31.54 28.32
CA VAL A 1112 11.36 -30.34 27.59
C VAL A 1112 12.46 -30.75 26.60
N VAL A 1113 12.31 -30.37 25.33
CA VAL A 1113 13.25 -30.66 24.24
C VAL A 1113 13.83 -29.37 23.66
N THR A 1114 15.16 -29.31 23.59
CA THR A 1114 15.87 -28.19 22.97
C THR A 1114 16.13 -28.42 21.49
N VAL A 1115 16.02 -27.35 20.70
CA VAL A 1115 16.33 -27.32 19.26
C VAL A 1115 17.07 -26.03 18.90
N SER A 1116 18.05 -26.10 18.00
CA SER A 1116 18.80 -24.91 17.59
C SER A 1116 18.08 -24.10 16.51
N SER A 1117 18.45 -22.83 16.35
CA SER A 1117 18.03 -22.00 15.22
C SER A 1117 18.34 -22.65 13.86
N GLU A 1118 19.48 -23.34 13.75
CA GLU A 1118 19.94 -24.00 12.52
C GLU A 1118 19.13 -25.25 12.21
N GLU A 1119 18.87 -26.12 13.21
CA GLU A 1119 17.95 -27.25 13.09
C GLU A 1119 16.55 -26.79 12.65
N SER A 1120 16.11 -25.66 13.21
CA SER A 1120 14.77 -25.10 12.97
C SER A 1120 14.62 -24.48 11.57
N ILE A 1121 15.61 -23.71 11.12
CA ILE A 1121 15.64 -23.14 9.76
C ILE A 1121 15.75 -24.26 8.72
N THR A 1122 16.63 -25.23 8.95
CA THR A 1122 16.82 -26.38 8.06
C THR A 1122 15.52 -27.18 7.94
N MET A 1123 14.86 -27.50 9.05
CA MET A 1123 13.59 -28.24 9.02
C MET A 1123 12.45 -27.45 8.38
N ALA A 1124 12.36 -26.13 8.58
CA ALA A 1124 11.36 -25.30 7.90
C ALA A 1124 11.57 -25.25 6.36
N ARG A 1125 12.82 -25.25 5.89
CA ARG A 1125 13.14 -25.39 4.44
C ARG A 1125 12.78 -26.79 3.91
N ARG A 1126 13.02 -27.84 4.70
CA ARG A 1126 12.64 -29.22 4.36
C ARG A 1126 11.13 -29.41 4.30
N LEU A 1127 10.37 -28.86 5.23
CA LEU A 1127 8.90 -28.89 5.22
C LEU A 1127 8.32 -28.35 3.91
N ALA A 1128 8.86 -27.25 3.39
CA ALA A 1128 8.48 -26.72 2.08
C ALA A 1128 8.89 -27.64 0.92
N LYS A 1129 10.15 -28.09 0.86
CA LYS A 1129 10.71 -28.89 -0.25
C LYS A 1129 10.34 -30.37 -0.24
N GLU A 1130 9.73 -30.88 0.82
CA GLU A 1130 9.46 -32.32 0.99
C GLU A 1130 7.99 -32.64 1.27
N GLU A 1131 7.23 -31.74 1.89
CA GLU A 1131 5.80 -31.91 2.19
C GLU A 1131 4.94 -30.80 1.55
N GLY A 1132 5.53 -29.84 0.84
CA GLY A 1132 4.85 -28.65 0.32
C GLY A 1132 4.43 -27.63 1.40
N LEU A 1133 4.87 -27.81 2.65
CA LEU A 1133 4.43 -27.04 3.81
C LEU A 1133 5.24 -25.75 3.96
N LEU A 1134 4.74 -24.66 3.38
CA LEU A 1134 5.35 -23.33 3.49
C LEU A 1134 5.09 -22.69 4.87
N VAL A 1135 5.98 -22.94 5.82
CA VAL A 1135 5.78 -22.58 7.25
C VAL A 1135 6.98 -21.83 7.87
N GLY A 1136 6.73 -21.11 8.96
CA GLY A 1136 7.76 -20.34 9.68
C GLY A 1136 8.76 -21.19 10.49
N ILE A 1137 9.85 -20.56 10.96
CA ILE A 1137 10.98 -21.22 11.65
C ILE A 1137 10.54 -22.00 12.91
N SER A 1138 9.56 -21.50 13.66
CA SER A 1138 9.02 -22.19 14.85
C SER A 1138 8.23 -23.47 14.53
N SER A 1139 7.72 -23.63 13.30
CA SER A 1139 7.20 -24.92 12.81
C SER A 1139 8.35 -25.91 12.60
N GLY A 1140 9.47 -25.46 12.05
CA GLY A 1140 10.68 -26.28 11.91
C GLY A 1140 11.26 -26.72 13.26
N ALA A 1141 11.29 -25.82 14.24
CA ALA A 1141 11.66 -26.13 15.64
C ALA A 1141 10.78 -27.27 16.21
N ASN A 1142 9.47 -27.13 16.06
CA ASN A 1142 8.47 -28.11 16.49
C ASN A 1142 8.67 -29.48 15.83
N VAL A 1143 8.86 -29.54 14.51
CA VAL A 1143 9.05 -30.80 13.77
C VAL A 1143 10.42 -31.44 14.06
N SER A 1144 11.48 -30.65 14.24
CA SER A 1144 12.79 -31.16 14.68
C SER A 1144 12.71 -31.80 16.07
N ALA A 1145 11.95 -31.22 17.00
CA ALA A 1145 11.67 -31.87 18.28
C ALA A 1145 10.85 -33.15 18.11
N CYS A 1146 9.82 -33.16 17.26
CA CYS A 1146 9.04 -34.36 16.95
C CYS A 1146 9.92 -35.50 16.43
N ILE A 1147 10.89 -35.23 15.55
CA ILE A 1147 11.84 -36.21 15.03
C ILE A 1147 12.69 -36.81 16.16
N LYS A 1148 13.24 -35.98 17.07
CA LYS A 1148 13.99 -36.42 18.27
C LYS A 1148 13.19 -37.29 19.24
N ILE A 1149 11.85 -37.18 19.22
CA ILE A 1149 10.93 -37.99 20.04
C ILE A 1149 10.49 -39.26 19.30
N ALA A 1150 10.22 -39.14 18.00
CA ALA A 1150 9.73 -40.20 17.12
C ALA A 1150 10.78 -41.27 16.78
N ALA A 1151 12.06 -40.92 16.83
CA ALA A 1151 13.17 -41.85 16.63
C ALA A 1151 13.38 -42.84 17.80
N ARG A 1152 12.64 -42.69 18.91
CA ARG A 1152 12.75 -43.56 20.10
C ARG A 1152 11.88 -44.80 19.95
N GLU A 1153 12.41 -45.95 20.36
CA GLU A 1153 11.79 -47.27 20.16
C GLU A 1153 10.41 -47.36 20.80
N GLU A 1154 10.23 -46.77 21.99
CA GLU A 1154 8.97 -46.74 22.74
C GLU A 1154 7.88 -45.86 22.12
N ASN A 1155 8.19 -45.13 21.03
CA ASN A 1155 7.26 -44.25 20.32
C ASN A 1155 6.87 -44.76 18.91
N LYS A 1156 7.32 -45.95 18.51
CA LYS A 1156 6.86 -46.60 17.27
C LYS A 1156 5.34 -46.75 17.24
N GLY A 1157 4.73 -46.44 16.10
CA GLY A 1157 3.27 -46.51 15.88
C GLY A 1157 2.45 -45.39 16.52
N LYS A 1158 3.00 -44.63 17.49
CA LYS A 1158 2.30 -43.53 18.16
C LYS A 1158 2.00 -42.36 17.23
N MET A 1159 0.94 -41.61 17.52
CA MET A 1159 0.65 -40.33 16.88
C MET A 1159 1.26 -39.18 17.68
N ILE A 1160 2.15 -38.42 17.02
CA ILE A 1160 2.78 -37.22 17.55
C ILE A 1160 2.18 -36.01 16.84
N VAL A 1161 1.36 -35.25 17.55
CA VAL A 1161 0.75 -34.01 17.06
C VAL A 1161 1.62 -32.82 17.44
N THR A 1162 1.83 -31.90 16.50
CA THR A 1162 2.53 -30.64 16.74
C THR A 1162 1.85 -29.44 16.08
N MET A 1163 2.15 -28.24 16.56
CA MET A 1163 1.63 -27.00 15.98
C MET A 1163 2.50 -26.55 14.81
N LEU A 1164 1.91 -26.05 13.73
CA LEU A 1164 2.60 -25.36 12.65
C LEU A 1164 2.18 -23.88 12.70
N PRO A 1165 2.81 -23.03 13.55
CA PRO A 1165 2.13 -21.86 14.14
C PRO A 1165 1.84 -20.68 13.20
N SER A 1166 2.43 -20.65 12.00
CA SER A 1166 2.29 -19.55 11.04
C SER A 1166 2.85 -19.89 9.66
N GLY A 1167 2.29 -19.27 8.62
CA GLY A 1167 2.71 -19.42 7.22
C GLY A 1167 4.08 -18.80 6.88
N GLY A 1168 4.79 -19.41 5.94
CA GLY A 1168 6.19 -19.09 5.61
C GLY A 1168 6.43 -17.75 4.92
N GLU A 1169 5.47 -17.25 4.12
CA GLU A 1169 5.64 -16.00 3.34
C GLU A 1169 5.93 -14.77 4.23
N ARG A 1170 5.43 -14.78 5.48
CA ARG A 1170 5.70 -13.75 6.50
C ARG A 1170 7.16 -13.66 6.95
N TYR A 1171 8.00 -14.60 6.51
CA TYR A 1171 9.39 -14.76 6.92
C TYR A 1171 10.38 -14.64 5.75
N MET A 1172 9.93 -14.22 4.55
CA MET A 1172 10.80 -13.95 3.38
C MET A 1172 11.95 -12.99 3.70
N ASN A 1173 11.72 -12.01 4.58
CA ASN A 1173 12.75 -11.07 5.01
C ASN A 1173 13.70 -11.60 6.11
N SER A 1174 13.55 -12.84 6.59
CA SER A 1174 14.38 -13.45 7.64
C SER A 1174 15.43 -14.44 7.12
N ASP A 1175 16.27 -14.97 8.03
CA ASP A 1175 17.23 -16.05 7.79
C ASP A 1175 16.63 -17.29 7.11
N LEU A 1176 15.33 -17.55 7.29
CA LEU A 1176 14.65 -18.69 6.66
C LEU A 1176 14.88 -18.70 5.15
N PHE A 1177 14.88 -17.53 4.51
CA PHE A 1177 15.01 -17.34 3.06
C PHE A 1177 16.35 -16.72 2.64
N ALA A 1178 17.32 -16.50 3.54
CA ALA A 1178 18.55 -15.77 3.24
C ALA A 1178 19.30 -16.31 2.01
N ASP A 1179 19.67 -17.59 2.03
CA ASP A 1179 20.42 -18.28 0.98
C ASP A 1179 19.69 -18.21 -0.38
N VAL A 1180 18.35 -18.37 -0.35
CA VAL A 1180 17.49 -18.34 -1.56
C VAL A 1180 17.35 -16.91 -2.09
N ARG A 1181 17.40 -15.89 -1.23
CA ARG A 1181 17.42 -14.49 -1.62
C ARG A 1181 18.74 -14.12 -2.30
N GLU A 1182 19.86 -14.56 -1.72
CA GLU A 1182 21.19 -14.39 -2.30
C GLU A 1182 21.30 -15.11 -3.64
N GLU A 1183 20.80 -16.35 -3.73
CA GLU A 1183 20.71 -17.10 -4.99
C GLU A 1183 19.91 -16.31 -6.05
N CYS A 1184 18.66 -15.94 -5.76
CA CYS A 1184 17.80 -15.24 -6.72
C CYS A 1184 18.32 -13.85 -7.10
N ALA A 1185 18.98 -13.13 -6.18
CA ALA A 1185 19.56 -11.81 -6.45
C ALA A 1185 20.78 -11.86 -7.39
N ASN A 1186 21.43 -13.03 -7.50
CA ASN A 1186 22.54 -13.28 -8.41
C ASN A 1186 22.13 -14.01 -9.71
N MET A 1187 20.83 -14.30 -9.92
CA MET A 1187 20.36 -14.95 -11.15
C MET A 1187 20.30 -13.95 -12.33
N THR A 1188 20.88 -14.35 -13.46
CA THR A 1188 20.70 -13.66 -14.75
C THR A 1188 19.71 -14.41 -15.63
N PHE A 1189 19.27 -13.75 -16.71
CA PHE A 1189 18.72 -14.42 -17.90
C PHE A 1189 19.84 -14.81 -18.88
#